data_AF-A0A957PPF9-F1
#
_entry.id   AF-A0A957PPF9-F1
#
_cell.length_a   1.000
_cell.length_b   1.000
_cell.length_c   1.000
_cell.angle_alpha   90.00
_cell.angle_beta   90.00
_cell.angle_gamma   90.00
#
_symmetry.space_group_name_H-M   'P 1'
#
loop_
_entity.id
_entity.type
_entity.pdbx_description
1 polymer ?
#
loop_
_entity_poly.entity_id
_entity_poly.type
_entity_poly.pdbx_seq_one_letter_code
_entity_poly.pdbx_strand_id
1 'polypeptide(L)'
;MSATQTNDVKPQTPTPLFNTIVAVSVAVIALVGSLITKIQGDAATAGGIAGNDEQRYYYQAMGEQIMGDAGTNSEFGTMYQLWQEYNLLAIAAEKGGNAAAAESYRKLRDDLVKGSKLLNSAYFNRVTGEVDLVGYRLETYQQNILRLEEEKQASSEVASAWGAKSSAYILQLTLLAVAGFLLGLSLTTKSQVARLVFAWSGIPMIFIISVWAYIIWRQPVYDLRTTGAIPYYAEGQSLVAQKKWDEAIAKLDAAIELAGDEHPYGRAFLIRAEANAGRMDYAAAIDDYYEALDAGEDDSHVVSDLVWALFQVGKFEEALDEGYYILDITPNDLWLQLRVAMVLLANGDLEESRAQYQTAIEYAKTMVDEKRALHDDVSDIWWQLNQASYLLGRLEKLIDSETAQSPVKDAIKNPDEVKAALREMITLLDETSVTLQYDLETGAADASFDPPRFRFEQLKDKGSVYKIYALSHYKGIPKGSLLVVKVLRNGVEDPSWTRTVIWDHPADGVLNLSLTPNYADLYLVRDGNYEVLFYINGRLIQHGVFQVGAADPDQYEGLFNDLEAYTYDTYYEEDDSYDLDELFTDWDDEDFEDFFYALSSSEFDDEFLTEEEAELIDTFYDELGNLDDVGDEDSVDTSDDADEEDSGSDTSIDSNDDSDDVSSEDDGEDYSDEEDIYLDEDP
;
A
#
# COMPACT_ATOMS: atom_id res chain seq x y z
N MET A 1 -54.28 55.50 70.51
CA MET A 1 -52.98 55.64 71.20
C MET A 1 -52.28 54.28 71.15
N SER A 2 -50.95 54.27 70.99
CA SER A 2 -50.04 53.18 70.57
C SER A 2 -50.10 52.89 69.06
N ALA A 3 -49.28 53.49 68.19
CA ALA A 3 -47.81 53.64 68.14
C ALA A 3 -47.07 52.34 67.74
N THR A 4 -46.82 52.25 66.42
CA THR A 4 -45.53 52.00 65.76
C THR A 4 -44.65 50.82 66.22
N GLN A 5 -44.46 49.85 65.31
CA GLN A 5 -43.13 49.36 64.96
C GLN A 5 -43.14 48.86 63.50
N THR A 6 -42.97 49.78 62.57
CA THR A 6 -42.48 49.47 61.23
C THR A 6 -40.99 49.14 61.39
N ASN A 7 -40.63 47.86 61.22
CA ASN A 7 -39.24 47.47 61.04
C ASN A 7 -38.76 48.03 59.70
N ASP A 8 -38.21 49.25 59.72
CA ASP A 8 -37.41 49.80 58.65
C ASP A 8 -36.17 48.89 58.46
N VAL A 9 -36.26 48.01 57.48
CA VAL A 9 -35.07 47.37 56.91
C VAL A 9 -34.35 48.47 56.13
N LYS A 10 -33.39 49.14 56.80
CA LYS A 10 -32.43 50.02 56.13
C LYS A 10 -31.80 49.26 54.96
N PRO A 11 -31.84 49.77 53.71
CA PRO A 11 -31.00 49.24 52.66
C PRO A 11 -29.55 49.43 53.10
N GLN A 12 -28.86 48.33 53.40
CA GLN A 12 -27.42 48.36 53.63
C GLN A 12 -26.76 48.79 52.33
N THR A 13 -26.26 50.02 52.29
CA THR A 13 -25.38 50.50 51.24
C THR A 13 -24.16 49.59 51.15
N PRO A 14 -23.61 49.33 49.94
CA PRO A 14 -22.45 48.46 49.76
C PRO A 14 -21.32 48.89 50.69
N THR A 15 -20.69 47.97 51.42
CA THR A 15 -19.41 48.25 52.06
C THR A 15 -18.41 48.63 50.97
N PRO A 16 -17.71 49.77 51.07
CA PRO A 16 -16.78 50.25 50.04
C PRO A 16 -15.76 49.19 49.60
N LEU A 17 -15.36 48.32 50.53
CA LEU A 17 -14.48 47.19 50.31
C LEU A 17 -14.97 46.20 49.23
N PHE A 18 -16.27 45.90 49.16
CA PHE A 18 -16.81 44.95 48.18
C PHE A 18 -16.72 45.49 46.75
N ASN A 19 -17.13 46.75 46.56
CA ASN A 19 -17.04 47.39 45.24
C ASN A 19 -15.59 47.52 44.79
N THR A 20 -14.65 47.77 45.73
CA THR A 20 -13.21 47.77 45.43
C THR A 20 -12.74 46.39 44.99
N ILE A 21 -13.13 45.30 45.67
CA ILE A 21 -12.76 43.94 45.28
C ILE A 21 -13.26 43.60 43.87
N VAL A 22 -14.51 43.92 43.56
CA VAL A 22 -15.06 43.69 42.22
C VAL A 22 -14.33 44.53 41.16
N ALA A 23 -14.08 45.81 41.43
CA ALA A 23 -13.33 46.68 40.51
C ALA A 23 -11.91 46.19 40.25
N VAL A 24 -11.20 45.74 41.29
CA VAL A 24 -9.87 45.12 41.17
C VAL A 24 -9.97 43.82 40.36
N SER A 25 -10.99 43.00 40.58
CA SER A 25 -11.18 41.74 39.83
C SER A 25 -11.40 41.99 38.34
N VAL A 26 -12.16 43.03 37.97
CA VAL A 26 -12.34 43.45 36.56
C VAL A 26 -11.02 43.93 35.95
N ALA A 27 -10.20 44.68 36.70
CA ALA A 27 -8.87 45.07 36.23
C ALA A 27 -7.94 43.84 36.03
N VAL A 28 -8.03 42.84 36.91
CA VAL A 28 -7.31 41.57 36.76
C VAL A 28 -7.77 40.82 35.51
N ILE A 29 -9.08 40.76 35.22
CA ILE A 29 -9.59 40.17 33.97
C ILE A 29 -8.96 40.83 32.76
N ALA A 30 -8.89 42.16 32.71
CA ALA A 30 -8.30 42.86 31.57
C ALA A 30 -6.81 42.53 31.38
N LEU A 31 -6.05 42.43 32.48
CA LEU A 31 -4.64 42.06 32.46
C LEU A 31 -4.43 40.61 32.02
N VAL A 32 -5.17 39.67 32.63
CA VAL A 32 -5.09 38.24 32.28
C VAL A 32 -5.56 38.02 30.86
N GLY A 33 -6.67 38.64 30.45
CA GLY A 33 -7.19 38.58 29.08
C GLY A 33 -6.16 39.07 28.07
N SER A 34 -5.51 40.22 28.31
CA SER A 34 -4.46 40.72 27.42
C SER A 34 -3.25 39.78 27.33
N LEU A 35 -2.87 39.13 28.43
CA LEU A 35 -1.79 38.15 28.43
C LEU A 35 -2.18 36.90 27.63
N ILE A 36 -3.39 36.38 27.85
CA ILE A 36 -3.92 35.21 27.14
C ILE A 36 -4.05 35.51 25.64
N THR A 37 -4.53 36.68 25.24
CA THR A 37 -4.59 37.09 23.82
C THR A 37 -3.21 37.08 23.17
N LYS A 38 -2.17 37.54 23.88
CA LYS A 38 -0.82 37.51 23.34
C LYS A 38 -0.32 36.08 23.10
N ILE A 39 -0.38 35.23 24.13
CA ILE A 39 0.09 33.84 24.01
C ILE A 39 -0.76 33.02 23.03
N GLN A 40 -2.04 33.37 22.86
CA GLN A 40 -2.90 32.80 21.83
C GLN A 40 -2.44 33.17 20.42
N GLY A 41 -2.10 34.44 20.18
CA GLY A 41 -1.54 34.88 18.90
C GLY A 41 -0.18 34.23 18.58
N ASP A 42 0.68 34.10 19.59
CA ASP A 42 1.97 33.42 19.45
C ASP A 42 1.77 31.93 19.12
N ALA A 43 0.85 31.25 19.79
CA ALA A 43 0.50 29.84 19.52
C ALA A 43 -0.12 29.65 18.12
N ALA A 44 -1.03 30.53 17.71
CA ALA A 44 -1.63 30.49 16.38
C ALA A 44 -0.58 30.70 15.27
N THR A 45 0.37 31.61 15.49
CA THR A 45 1.46 31.86 14.55
C THR A 45 2.39 30.64 14.43
N ALA A 46 2.75 30.03 15.57
CA ALA A 46 3.58 28.82 15.58
C ALA A 46 2.90 27.64 14.87
N GLY A 47 1.60 27.43 15.11
CA GLY A 47 0.82 26.41 14.40
C GLY A 47 0.74 26.67 12.89
N GLY A 48 0.55 27.94 12.49
CA GLY A 48 0.55 28.32 11.06
C GLY A 48 1.90 28.11 10.37
N ILE A 49 3.02 28.35 11.06
CA ILE A 49 4.36 28.05 10.51
C ILE A 49 4.52 26.54 10.29
N ALA A 50 4.13 25.72 11.27
CA ALA A 50 4.20 24.26 11.14
C ALA A 50 3.27 23.72 10.05
N GLY A 51 2.06 24.27 9.89
CA GLY A 51 1.17 23.91 8.79
C GLY A 51 1.72 24.29 7.40
N ASN A 52 2.45 25.41 7.31
CA ASN A 52 3.14 25.76 6.05
C ASN A 52 4.34 24.85 5.78
N ASP A 53 5.08 24.45 6.82
CA ASP A 53 6.18 23.49 6.70
C ASP A 53 5.67 22.12 6.23
N GLU A 54 4.52 21.65 6.75
CA GLU A 54 3.85 20.42 6.34
C GLU A 54 3.56 20.42 4.82
N GLN A 55 2.90 21.47 4.33
CA GLN A 55 2.64 21.63 2.89
C GLN A 55 3.93 21.66 2.07
N ARG A 56 4.96 22.35 2.58
CA ARG A 56 6.25 22.41 1.91
C ARG A 56 6.90 21.03 1.80
N TYR A 57 6.92 20.24 2.87
CA TYR A 57 7.50 18.90 2.83
C TYR A 57 6.72 17.98 1.89
N TYR A 58 5.40 18.06 1.91
CA TYR A 58 4.53 17.37 0.95
C TYR A 58 4.91 17.66 -0.51
N TYR A 59 4.98 18.93 -0.90
CA TYR A 59 5.33 19.29 -2.29
C TYR A 59 6.77 18.91 -2.65
N GLN A 60 7.68 18.89 -1.68
CA GLN A 60 9.05 18.43 -1.90
C GLN A 60 9.10 16.92 -2.12
N ALA A 61 8.38 16.13 -1.31
CA ALA A 61 8.30 14.67 -1.46
C ALA A 61 7.73 14.30 -2.82
N MET A 62 6.59 14.91 -3.20
CA MET A 62 5.96 14.71 -4.49
C MET A 62 6.88 15.09 -5.67
N GLY A 63 7.60 16.21 -5.56
CA GLY A 63 8.56 16.62 -6.59
C GLY A 63 9.72 15.63 -6.75
N GLU A 64 10.27 15.14 -5.65
CA GLU A 64 11.33 14.11 -5.65
C GLU A 64 10.81 12.78 -6.23
N GLN A 65 9.58 12.39 -5.92
CA GLN A 65 8.95 11.19 -6.46
C GLN A 65 8.79 11.27 -7.97
N ILE A 66 8.16 12.34 -8.49
CA ILE A 66 7.95 12.52 -9.92
C ILE A 66 9.28 12.49 -10.69
N MET A 67 10.30 13.20 -10.19
CA MET A 67 11.61 13.22 -10.84
C MET A 67 12.34 11.87 -10.76
N GLY A 68 12.25 11.21 -9.60
CA GLY A 68 12.84 9.90 -9.36
C GLY A 68 12.23 8.80 -10.23
N ASP A 69 10.90 8.76 -10.31
CA ASP A 69 10.15 7.81 -11.12
C ASP A 69 10.40 8.05 -12.62
N ALA A 70 10.37 9.31 -13.08
CA ALA A 70 10.73 9.63 -14.46
C ALA A 70 12.17 9.19 -14.81
N GLY A 71 13.11 9.41 -13.89
CA GLY A 71 14.49 8.96 -14.03
C GLY A 71 14.60 7.43 -14.09
N THR A 72 13.89 6.73 -13.19
CA THR A 72 13.88 5.27 -13.12
C THR A 72 13.23 4.66 -14.35
N ASN A 73 12.10 5.19 -14.82
CA ASN A 73 11.43 4.76 -16.04
C ASN A 73 12.30 4.97 -17.28
N SER A 74 13.08 6.05 -17.34
CA SER A 74 14.05 6.24 -18.43
C SER A 74 15.18 5.20 -18.37
N GLU A 75 15.76 4.97 -17.20
CA GLU A 75 16.89 4.04 -17.03
C GLU A 75 16.46 2.57 -17.21
N PHE A 76 15.35 2.14 -16.60
CA PHE A 76 14.85 0.78 -16.69
C PHE A 76 14.02 0.55 -17.96
N GLY A 77 13.01 1.38 -18.21
CA GLY A 77 12.08 1.21 -19.32
C GLY A 77 12.72 1.44 -20.69
N THR A 78 13.78 2.25 -20.79
CA THR A 78 14.49 2.48 -22.06
C THR A 78 15.86 1.81 -22.09
N MET A 79 16.78 2.16 -21.18
CA MET A 79 18.18 1.75 -21.31
C MET A 79 18.37 0.25 -21.04
N TYR A 80 17.76 -0.28 -19.97
CA TYR A 80 17.84 -1.71 -19.65
C TYR A 80 17.12 -2.58 -20.68
N GLN A 81 15.92 -2.18 -21.13
CA GLN A 81 15.22 -2.92 -22.19
C GLN A 81 16.03 -2.98 -23.50
N LEU A 82 16.64 -1.86 -23.91
CA LEU A 82 17.49 -1.83 -25.09
C LEU A 82 18.76 -2.68 -24.91
N TRP A 83 19.32 -2.70 -23.71
CA TRP A 83 20.43 -3.60 -23.37
C TRP A 83 20.04 -5.07 -23.53
N GLN A 84 18.86 -5.46 -23.03
CA GLN A 84 18.33 -6.82 -23.16
C GLN A 84 18.08 -7.20 -24.62
N GLU A 85 17.50 -6.29 -25.40
CA GLU A 85 17.26 -6.51 -26.82
C GLU A 85 18.58 -6.78 -27.57
N TYR A 86 19.61 -5.94 -27.40
CA TYR A 86 20.90 -6.17 -28.03
C TYR A 86 21.59 -7.44 -27.55
N ASN A 87 21.41 -7.82 -26.28
CA ASN A 87 21.92 -9.08 -25.76
C ASN A 87 21.26 -10.29 -26.45
N LEU A 88 19.93 -10.26 -26.61
CA LEU A 88 19.17 -11.30 -27.31
C LEU A 88 19.55 -11.36 -28.80
N LEU A 89 19.66 -10.21 -29.48
CA LEU A 89 20.09 -10.14 -30.88
C LEU A 89 21.52 -10.68 -31.06
N ALA A 90 22.42 -10.42 -30.13
CA ALA A 90 23.77 -10.98 -30.16
C ALA A 90 23.76 -12.51 -30.06
N ILE A 91 22.98 -13.07 -29.12
CA ILE A 91 22.84 -14.52 -28.94
C ILE A 91 22.20 -15.16 -30.18
N ALA A 92 21.15 -14.54 -30.73
CA ALA A 92 20.47 -15.02 -31.93
C ALA A 92 21.40 -15.00 -33.16
N ALA A 93 22.16 -13.92 -33.35
CA ALA A 93 23.12 -13.81 -34.44
C ALA A 93 24.25 -14.85 -34.33
N GLU A 94 24.73 -15.14 -33.11
CA GLU A 94 25.73 -16.17 -32.85
C GLU A 94 25.20 -17.58 -33.14
N LYS A 95 24.00 -17.90 -32.64
CA LYS A 95 23.31 -19.17 -32.94
C LYS A 95 23.01 -19.33 -34.44
N GLY A 96 22.74 -18.22 -35.14
CA GLY A 96 22.54 -18.16 -36.59
C GLY A 96 23.83 -18.21 -37.43
N GLY A 97 25.01 -18.26 -36.80
CA GLY A 97 26.31 -18.34 -37.47
C GLY A 97 26.84 -17.03 -38.04
N ASN A 98 26.24 -15.88 -37.70
CA ASN A 98 26.68 -14.55 -38.12
C ASN A 98 27.51 -13.86 -37.01
N ALA A 99 28.79 -14.23 -36.92
CA ALA A 99 29.69 -13.73 -35.88
C ALA A 99 29.91 -12.20 -35.92
N ALA A 100 29.89 -11.59 -37.11
CA ALA A 100 30.10 -10.15 -37.26
C ALA A 100 28.92 -9.31 -36.73
N ALA A 101 27.69 -9.78 -36.98
CA ALA A 101 26.49 -9.17 -36.40
C ALA A 101 26.46 -9.35 -34.88
N ALA A 102 26.78 -10.55 -34.38
CA ALA A 102 26.86 -10.81 -32.95
C ALA A 102 27.85 -9.89 -32.23
N GLU A 103 29.03 -9.67 -32.81
CA GLU A 103 30.04 -8.73 -32.27
C GLU A 103 29.54 -7.27 -32.29
N SER A 104 28.81 -6.88 -33.34
CA SER A 104 28.26 -5.53 -33.45
C SER A 104 27.19 -5.26 -32.38
N TYR A 105 26.26 -6.20 -32.16
CA TYR A 105 25.24 -6.08 -31.11
C TYR A 105 25.85 -6.07 -29.71
N ARG A 106 26.87 -6.91 -29.44
CA ARG A 106 27.59 -6.87 -28.15
C ARG A 106 28.24 -5.51 -27.91
N LYS A 107 28.81 -4.89 -28.95
CA LYS A 107 29.40 -3.56 -28.83
C LYS A 107 28.35 -2.50 -28.50
N LEU A 108 27.20 -2.49 -29.18
CA LEU A 108 26.10 -1.57 -28.89
C LEU A 108 25.59 -1.75 -27.45
N ARG A 109 25.35 -3.00 -27.05
CA ARG A 109 24.98 -3.38 -25.69
C ARG A 109 25.98 -2.85 -24.66
N ASP A 110 27.28 -3.08 -24.86
CA ASP A 110 28.33 -2.68 -23.91
C ASP A 110 28.55 -1.15 -23.90
N ASP A 111 28.19 -0.45 -24.98
CA ASP A 111 28.25 1.01 -25.05
C ASP A 111 27.08 1.67 -24.29
N LEU A 112 25.87 1.08 -24.28
CA LEU A 112 24.72 1.57 -23.48
C LEU A 112 25.04 1.67 -21.99
N VAL A 113 25.83 0.69 -21.51
CA VAL A 113 26.25 0.64 -20.11
C VAL A 113 27.06 1.87 -19.69
N LYS A 114 27.68 2.62 -20.60
CA LYS A 114 28.51 3.78 -20.22
C LYS A 114 27.68 5.03 -19.88
N GLY A 115 26.45 5.12 -20.40
CA GLY A 115 25.59 6.30 -20.26
C GLY A 115 24.53 6.18 -19.17
N SER A 116 24.21 4.96 -18.75
CA SER A 116 23.11 4.66 -17.82
C SER A 116 23.58 4.63 -16.37
N LYS A 117 22.91 5.36 -15.48
CA LYS A 117 23.17 5.32 -14.02
C LYS A 117 22.80 3.97 -13.40
N LEU A 118 21.81 3.29 -13.96
CA LEU A 118 21.39 1.98 -13.51
C LEU A 118 22.38 0.88 -13.94
N LEU A 119 22.77 0.87 -15.22
CA LEU A 119 23.63 -0.18 -15.78
C LEU A 119 25.12 0.01 -15.44
N ASN A 120 25.56 1.24 -15.12
CA ASN A 120 26.96 1.53 -14.82
C ASN A 120 27.36 1.42 -13.35
N SER A 121 26.40 1.15 -12.47
CA SER A 121 26.53 1.24 -11.02
C SER A 121 26.61 -0.13 -10.35
N ALA A 122 26.54 -0.14 -9.01
CA ALA A 122 26.51 -1.36 -8.21
C ALA A 122 25.23 -2.17 -8.40
N TYR A 123 24.20 -1.58 -9.01
CA TYR A 123 22.87 -2.18 -9.17
C TYR A 123 22.73 -3.08 -10.40
N PHE A 124 23.79 -3.30 -11.18
CA PHE A 124 23.69 -4.09 -12.41
C PHE A 124 24.82 -5.12 -12.55
N ASN A 125 24.42 -6.38 -12.69
CA ASN A 125 25.34 -7.47 -12.99
C ASN A 125 25.47 -7.68 -14.50
N ARG A 126 26.57 -7.19 -15.07
CA ARG A 126 26.84 -7.29 -16.52
C ARG A 126 26.96 -8.72 -17.06
N VAL A 127 27.17 -9.72 -16.19
CA VAL A 127 27.33 -11.12 -16.58
C VAL A 127 25.99 -11.83 -16.64
N THR A 128 25.16 -11.67 -15.61
CA THR A 128 23.82 -12.30 -15.53
C THR A 128 22.76 -11.47 -16.24
N GLY A 129 22.95 -10.16 -16.34
CA GLY A 129 21.94 -9.20 -16.79
C GLY A 129 20.93 -8.82 -15.71
N GLU A 130 21.14 -9.25 -14.45
CA GLU A 130 20.27 -8.91 -13.32
C GLU A 130 20.46 -7.46 -12.91
N VAL A 131 19.35 -6.85 -12.48
CA VAL A 131 19.27 -5.46 -12.05
C VAL A 131 18.61 -5.37 -10.69
N ASP A 132 19.24 -4.64 -9.77
CA ASP A 132 18.73 -4.28 -8.46
C ASP A 132 18.02 -2.92 -8.54
N LEU A 133 16.79 -2.95 -9.04
CA LEU A 133 15.99 -1.74 -9.23
C LEU A 133 15.59 -1.12 -7.88
N VAL A 134 15.34 -1.95 -6.88
CA VAL A 134 14.96 -1.55 -5.53
C VAL A 134 16.09 -0.74 -4.88
N GLY A 135 17.30 -1.29 -4.83
CA GLY A 135 18.47 -0.59 -4.30
C GLY A 135 18.75 0.71 -5.05
N TYR A 136 18.59 0.72 -6.37
CA TYR A 136 18.73 1.94 -7.18
C TYR A 136 17.73 3.03 -6.76
N ARG A 137 16.43 2.70 -6.64
CA ARG A 137 15.39 3.68 -6.28
C ARG A 137 15.59 4.21 -4.85
N LEU A 138 15.86 3.30 -3.90
CA LEU A 138 16.08 3.61 -2.48
C LEU A 138 17.20 4.61 -2.27
N GLU A 139 18.38 4.33 -2.84
CA GLU A 139 19.56 5.20 -2.66
C GLU A 139 19.50 6.48 -3.51
N THR A 140 18.72 6.49 -4.60
CA THR A 140 18.67 7.66 -5.51
C THR A 140 17.67 8.71 -5.04
N TYR A 141 16.47 8.32 -4.59
CA TYR A 141 15.43 9.29 -4.23
C TYR A 141 14.47 8.84 -3.12
N GLN A 142 14.11 7.56 -3.01
CA GLN A 142 13.06 7.13 -2.08
C GLN A 142 13.44 7.34 -0.60
N GLN A 143 14.71 7.15 -0.20
CA GLN A 143 15.11 7.44 1.18
C GLN A 143 14.87 8.93 1.55
N ASN A 144 15.07 9.84 0.61
CA ASN A 144 14.79 11.26 0.84
C ASN A 144 13.29 11.55 0.90
N ILE A 145 12.48 10.81 0.14
CA ILE A 145 11.01 10.87 0.23
C ILE A 145 10.55 10.42 1.62
N LEU A 146 10.99 9.25 2.10
CA LEU A 146 10.66 8.75 3.45
C LEU A 146 11.00 9.78 4.53
N ARG A 147 12.15 10.45 4.42
CA ARG A 147 12.54 11.54 5.33
C ARG A 147 11.57 12.72 5.26
N LEU A 148 11.16 13.13 4.05
CA LEU A 148 10.27 14.28 3.84
C LEU A 148 8.84 13.97 4.31
N GLU A 149 8.35 12.75 4.09
CA GLU A 149 7.05 12.29 4.58
C GLU A 149 6.99 12.26 6.11
N GLU A 150 8.06 11.77 6.75
CA GLU A 150 8.14 11.79 8.19
C GLU A 150 8.30 13.22 8.75
N GLU A 151 9.01 14.10 8.04
CA GLU A 151 9.07 15.53 8.35
C GLU A 151 7.71 16.22 8.20
N LYS A 152 6.93 15.86 7.17
CA LYS A 152 5.53 16.29 6.95
C LYS A 152 4.69 15.86 8.15
N GLN A 153 4.72 14.57 8.52
CA GLN A 153 3.92 14.02 9.60
C GLN A 153 4.24 14.70 10.94
N ALA A 154 5.52 14.79 11.29
CA ALA A 154 5.97 15.49 12.49
C ALA A 154 5.56 16.99 12.48
N SER A 155 5.54 17.63 11.31
CA SER A 155 5.08 19.02 11.18
C SER A 155 3.58 19.15 11.44
N SER A 156 2.78 18.19 10.96
CA SER A 156 1.33 18.13 11.19
C SER A 156 1.01 17.95 12.68
N GLU A 157 1.72 17.06 13.38
CA GLU A 157 1.61 16.85 14.83
C GLU A 157 1.94 18.13 15.61
N VAL A 158 3.01 18.84 15.23
CA VAL A 158 3.40 20.13 15.82
C VAL A 158 2.33 21.20 15.58
N ALA A 159 1.79 21.27 14.35
CA ALA A 159 0.72 22.20 14.01
C ALA A 159 -0.54 21.94 14.84
N SER A 160 -0.95 20.68 14.96
CA SER A 160 -2.09 20.23 15.78
C SER A 160 -1.90 20.60 17.25
N ALA A 161 -0.72 20.33 17.82
CA ALA A 161 -0.41 20.65 19.21
C ALA A 161 -0.47 22.17 19.51
N TRP A 162 0.06 23.01 18.62
CA TRP A 162 -0.06 24.46 18.73
C TRP A 162 -1.51 24.95 18.52
N GLY A 163 -2.24 24.33 17.58
CA GLY A 163 -3.65 24.57 17.33
C GLY A 163 -4.53 24.28 18.56
N ALA A 164 -4.27 23.17 19.26
CA ALA A 164 -4.95 22.82 20.50
C ALA A 164 -4.71 23.86 21.61
N LYS A 165 -3.47 24.35 21.75
CA LYS A 165 -3.15 25.44 22.70
C LYS A 165 -3.89 26.73 22.34
N SER A 166 -3.85 27.14 21.07
CA SER A 166 -4.56 28.32 20.58
C SER A 166 -6.06 28.24 20.89
N SER A 167 -6.69 27.12 20.57
CA SER A 167 -8.10 26.85 20.85
C SER A 167 -8.43 26.90 22.35
N ALA A 168 -7.57 26.34 23.20
CA ALA A 168 -7.74 26.42 24.65
C ALA A 168 -7.69 27.87 25.15
N TYR A 169 -6.79 28.71 24.63
CA TYR A 169 -6.73 30.12 25.00
C TYR A 169 -7.97 30.91 24.54
N ILE A 170 -8.53 30.61 23.37
CA ILE A 170 -9.80 31.21 22.89
C ILE A 170 -10.94 30.88 23.87
N LEU A 171 -11.02 29.62 24.33
CA LEU A 171 -12.00 29.21 25.33
C LEU A 171 -11.79 29.95 26.65
N GLN A 172 -10.55 30.13 27.10
CA GLN A 172 -10.23 30.87 28.32
C GLN A 172 -10.63 32.35 28.24
N LEU A 173 -10.40 33.01 27.10
CA LEU A 173 -10.86 34.38 26.86
C LEU A 173 -12.39 34.48 26.94
N THR A 174 -13.09 33.49 26.37
CA THR A 174 -14.55 33.41 26.42
C THR A 174 -15.04 33.24 27.87
N LEU A 175 -14.42 32.36 28.65
CA LEU A 175 -14.75 32.15 30.05
C LEU A 175 -14.43 33.38 30.92
N LEU A 176 -13.36 34.12 30.62
CA LEU A 176 -13.05 35.39 31.29
C LEU A 176 -14.11 36.46 30.98
N ALA A 177 -14.63 36.51 29.76
CA ALA A 177 -15.75 37.39 29.43
C ALA A 177 -17.01 37.05 30.25
N VAL A 178 -17.32 35.75 30.41
CA VAL A 178 -18.41 35.28 31.28
C VAL A 178 -18.16 35.68 32.74
N ALA A 179 -16.93 35.53 33.25
CA ALA A 179 -16.57 35.96 34.60
C ALA A 179 -16.78 37.47 34.78
N GLY A 180 -16.37 38.28 33.79
CA GLY A 180 -16.59 39.72 33.77
C GLY A 180 -18.08 40.08 33.80
N PHE A 181 -18.90 39.36 33.04
CA PHE A 181 -20.35 39.54 33.02
C PHE A 181 -20.99 39.24 34.39
N LEU A 182 -20.62 38.12 35.03
CA LEU A 182 -21.09 37.76 36.37
C LEU A 182 -20.69 38.82 37.41
N LEU A 183 -19.45 39.31 37.35
CA LEU A 183 -19.00 40.41 38.21
C LEU A 183 -19.79 41.70 37.97
N GLY A 184 -20.12 42.01 36.71
CA GLY A 184 -21.01 43.12 36.35
C GLY A 184 -22.40 42.98 36.97
N LEU A 185 -23.01 41.79 36.89
CA LEU A 185 -24.31 41.50 37.50
C LEU A 185 -24.28 41.61 39.04
N SER A 186 -23.15 41.31 39.67
CA SER A 186 -22.98 41.49 41.12
C SER A 186 -23.11 42.97 41.55
N LEU A 187 -22.79 43.91 40.65
CA LEU A 187 -22.89 45.34 40.91
C LEU A 187 -24.30 45.90 40.68
N THR A 188 -25.06 45.31 39.76
CA THR A 188 -26.39 45.81 39.35
C THR A 188 -27.56 45.18 40.11
N THR A 189 -27.34 44.01 40.73
CA THR A 189 -28.39 43.25 41.40
C THR A 189 -28.79 43.87 42.76
N LYS A 190 -30.11 43.99 43.00
CA LYS A 190 -30.68 44.52 44.25
C LYS A 190 -30.69 43.51 45.41
N SER A 191 -30.67 42.21 45.11
CA SER A 191 -30.64 41.14 46.12
C SER A 191 -29.22 40.92 46.66
N GLN A 192 -29.06 40.96 47.99
CA GLN A 192 -27.78 40.78 48.66
C GLN A 192 -27.23 39.35 48.50
N VAL A 193 -28.12 38.36 48.44
CA VAL A 193 -27.73 36.95 48.23
C VAL A 193 -27.23 36.75 46.80
N ALA A 194 -27.99 37.22 45.80
CA ALA A 194 -27.60 37.08 44.39
C ALA A 194 -26.29 37.83 44.07
N ARG A 195 -26.08 39.00 44.69
CA ARG A 195 -24.82 39.73 44.62
C ARG A 195 -23.62 38.91 45.11
N LEU A 196 -23.77 38.23 46.25
CA LEU A 196 -22.72 37.35 46.76
C LEU A 196 -22.52 36.15 45.85
N VAL A 197 -23.59 35.52 45.37
CA VAL A 197 -23.52 34.37 44.45
C VAL A 197 -22.75 34.73 43.18
N PHE A 198 -23.08 35.84 42.52
CA PHE A 198 -22.39 36.28 41.29
C PHE A 198 -20.92 36.66 41.51
N ALA A 199 -20.59 37.27 42.65
CA ALA A 199 -19.20 37.58 42.98
C ALA A 199 -18.40 36.31 43.33
N TRP A 200 -19.00 35.39 44.08
CA TRP A 200 -18.39 34.11 44.45
C TRP A 200 -18.30 33.11 43.30
N SER A 201 -19.06 33.29 42.22
CA SER A 201 -18.85 32.54 40.98
C SER A 201 -17.78 33.18 40.09
N GLY A 202 -17.77 34.51 39.96
CA GLY A 202 -16.83 35.22 39.07
C GLY A 202 -15.37 35.21 39.54
N ILE A 203 -15.10 35.51 40.82
CA ILE A 203 -13.72 35.70 41.33
C ILE A 203 -12.90 34.39 41.30
N PRO A 204 -13.40 33.25 41.83
CA PRO A 204 -12.64 32.00 41.76
C PRO A 204 -12.45 31.50 40.33
N MET A 205 -13.40 31.77 39.43
CA MET A 205 -13.30 31.40 38.03
C MET A 205 -12.12 32.07 37.33
N ILE A 206 -11.85 33.36 37.61
CA ILE A 206 -10.67 34.05 37.08
C ILE A 206 -9.38 33.36 37.53
N PHE A 207 -9.30 32.97 38.81
CA PHE A 207 -8.12 32.28 39.34
C PHE A 207 -7.92 30.91 38.69
N ILE A 208 -8.98 30.11 38.56
CA ILE A 208 -8.94 28.81 37.90
C ILE A 208 -8.48 28.94 36.45
N ILE A 209 -9.07 29.89 35.70
CA ILE A 209 -8.69 30.14 34.30
C ILE A 209 -7.22 30.57 34.20
N SER A 210 -6.76 31.44 35.11
CA SER A 210 -5.37 31.92 35.11
C SER A 210 -4.37 30.79 35.38
N VAL A 211 -4.69 29.90 36.33
CA VAL A 211 -3.86 28.72 36.65
C VAL A 211 -3.86 27.75 35.47
N TRP A 212 -5.02 27.49 34.86
CA TRP A 212 -5.14 26.63 33.70
C TRP A 212 -4.36 27.16 32.49
N ALA A 213 -4.48 28.47 32.19
CA ALA A 213 -3.69 29.15 31.17
C ALA A 213 -2.18 29.01 31.40
N TYR A 214 -1.74 29.18 32.65
CA TYR A 214 -0.34 29.03 33.02
C TYR A 214 0.18 27.59 32.84
N ILE A 215 -0.64 26.58 33.15
CA ILE A 215 -0.28 25.17 32.95
C ILE A 215 -0.06 24.90 31.45
N ILE A 216 -1.00 25.30 30.59
CA ILE A 216 -0.89 25.12 29.13
C ILE A 216 0.33 25.88 28.58
N TRP A 217 0.57 27.11 29.05
CA TRP A 217 1.71 27.91 28.63
C TRP A 217 3.07 27.30 29.00
N ARG A 218 3.12 26.54 30.10
CA ARG A 218 4.34 25.89 30.57
C ARG A 218 4.64 24.55 29.91
N GLN A 219 3.63 23.89 29.33
CA GLN A 219 3.84 22.66 28.57
C GLN A 219 4.60 23.02 27.28
N PRO A 220 5.74 22.38 26.96
CA PRO A 220 6.38 22.54 25.66
C PRO A 220 5.50 21.95 24.54
N VAL A 221 5.82 22.27 23.29
CA VAL A 221 5.36 21.47 22.14
C VAL A 221 6.57 20.66 21.72
N TYR A 222 6.44 19.34 21.74
CA TYR A 222 7.47 18.45 21.24
C TYR A 222 7.54 18.56 19.72
N ASP A 223 8.74 18.52 19.17
CA ASP A 223 8.99 18.66 17.73
C ASP A 223 10.08 17.67 17.32
N LEU A 224 9.63 16.51 16.82
CA LEU A 224 10.49 15.42 16.39
C LEU A 224 11.51 15.87 15.34
N ARG A 225 11.18 16.84 14.49
CA ARG A 225 12.05 17.38 13.43
C ARG A 225 13.33 18.00 13.98
N THR A 226 13.31 18.42 15.25
CA THR A 226 14.45 19.07 15.92
C THR A 226 15.39 18.10 16.65
N THR A 227 14.97 16.85 16.83
CA THR A 227 15.72 15.83 17.58
C THR A 227 16.88 15.23 16.78
N GLY A 228 16.76 15.23 15.45
CA GLY A 228 17.65 14.51 14.56
C GLY A 228 17.31 13.03 14.38
N ALA A 229 16.18 12.55 14.91
CA ALA A 229 15.73 11.17 14.78
C ALA A 229 15.30 10.82 13.34
N ILE A 230 14.57 11.71 12.66
CA ILE A 230 13.94 11.44 11.35
C ILE A 230 14.93 10.92 10.27
N PRO A 231 16.15 11.48 10.11
CA PRO A 231 17.10 10.92 9.15
C PRO A 231 17.54 9.49 9.45
N TYR A 232 17.66 9.11 10.73
CA TYR A 232 17.97 7.74 11.12
C TYR A 232 16.78 6.80 10.89
N TYR A 233 15.57 7.27 11.16
CA TYR A 233 14.34 6.54 10.85
C TYR A 233 14.25 6.22 9.35
N ALA A 234 14.39 7.23 8.49
CA ALA A 234 14.33 7.06 7.04
C ALA A 234 15.45 6.16 6.49
N GLU A 235 16.66 6.24 7.04
CA GLU A 235 17.75 5.32 6.70
C GLU A 235 17.45 3.90 7.18
N GLY A 236 16.91 3.73 8.39
CA GLY A 236 16.50 2.44 8.95
C GLY A 236 15.45 1.75 8.07
N GLN A 237 14.38 2.46 7.70
CA GLN A 237 13.33 1.95 6.83
C GLN A 237 13.86 1.59 5.43
N SER A 238 14.76 2.41 4.86
CA SER A 238 15.43 2.07 3.60
C SER A 238 16.27 0.79 3.69
N LEU A 239 16.93 0.55 4.82
CA LEU A 239 17.69 -0.67 5.06
C LEU A 239 16.80 -1.90 5.29
N VAL A 240 15.59 -1.74 5.86
CA VAL A 240 14.56 -2.79 5.95
C VAL A 240 14.15 -3.22 4.54
N ALA A 241 13.85 -2.29 3.63
CA ALA A 241 13.51 -2.63 2.24
C ALA A 241 14.66 -3.38 1.51
N GLN A 242 15.91 -3.06 1.86
CA GLN A 242 17.09 -3.78 1.34
C GLN A 242 17.39 -5.11 2.06
N LYS A 243 16.54 -5.53 3.01
CA LYS A 243 16.73 -6.72 3.86
C LYS A 243 18.01 -6.70 4.70
N LYS A 244 18.58 -5.50 4.96
CA LYS A 244 19.77 -5.29 5.79
C LYS A 244 19.37 -5.11 7.25
N TRP A 245 18.75 -6.14 7.82
CA TRP A 245 18.04 -6.05 9.10
C TRP A 245 18.88 -5.56 10.28
N ASP A 246 20.10 -6.07 10.45
CA ASP A 246 21.00 -5.66 11.55
C ASP A 246 21.39 -4.18 11.46
N GLU A 247 21.64 -3.69 10.25
CA GLU A 247 21.97 -2.29 10.01
C GLU A 247 20.74 -1.41 10.24
N ALA A 248 19.56 -1.86 9.79
CA ALA A 248 18.29 -1.18 10.00
C ALA A 248 17.99 -1.01 11.51
N ILE A 249 18.09 -2.08 12.29
CA ILE A 249 17.85 -2.06 13.74
C ILE A 249 18.78 -1.04 14.42
N ALA A 250 20.06 -1.02 14.08
CA ALA A 250 21.00 -0.06 14.68
C ALA A 250 20.65 1.41 14.36
N LYS A 251 20.06 1.69 13.20
CA LYS A 251 19.57 3.03 12.84
C LYS A 251 18.28 3.37 13.57
N LEU A 252 17.37 2.43 13.68
CA LEU A 252 16.09 2.61 14.38
C LEU A 252 16.30 2.79 15.88
N ASP A 253 17.24 2.06 16.49
CA ASP A 253 17.69 2.27 17.86
C ASP A 253 18.15 3.72 18.09
N ALA A 254 18.96 4.25 17.17
CA ALA A 254 19.42 5.64 17.23
C ALA A 254 18.26 6.64 17.05
N ALA A 255 17.30 6.35 16.16
CA ALA A 255 16.12 7.19 15.98
C ALA A 255 15.26 7.25 17.25
N ILE A 256 14.99 6.10 17.87
CA ILE A 256 14.22 5.97 19.12
C ILE A 256 14.94 6.68 20.26
N GLU A 257 16.25 6.49 20.42
CA GLU A 257 17.06 7.18 21.45
C GLU A 257 17.00 8.72 21.28
N LEU A 258 17.06 9.21 20.04
CA LEU A 258 17.02 10.65 19.75
C LEU A 258 15.63 11.27 19.97
N ALA A 259 14.55 10.53 19.71
CA ALA A 259 13.19 10.98 20.00
C ALA A 259 12.97 11.17 21.52
N GLY A 260 13.49 10.23 22.31
CA GLY A 260 13.56 10.31 23.77
C GLY A 260 12.33 9.78 24.50
N ASP A 261 12.56 9.31 25.74
CA ASP A 261 11.62 8.49 26.52
C ASP A 261 10.25 9.14 26.82
N GLU A 262 10.15 10.48 26.82
CA GLU A 262 8.87 11.17 27.10
C GLU A 262 7.93 11.18 25.89
N HIS A 263 8.44 10.88 24.70
CA HIS A 263 7.71 10.87 23.43
C HIS A 263 8.11 9.63 22.61
N PRO A 264 7.58 8.44 22.96
CA PRO A 264 7.86 7.19 22.25
C PRO A 264 7.65 7.34 20.74
N TYR A 265 8.62 6.86 19.96
CA TYR A 265 8.60 6.98 18.51
C TYR A 265 7.92 5.76 17.89
N GLY A 266 6.59 5.71 17.97
CA GLY A 266 5.76 4.56 17.55
C GLY A 266 6.13 3.99 16.18
N ARG A 267 6.10 4.82 15.14
CA ARG A 267 6.54 4.43 13.78
C ARG A 267 7.93 3.81 13.72
N ALA A 268 8.90 4.30 14.51
CA ALA A 268 10.24 3.71 14.52
C ALA A 268 10.28 2.33 15.22
N PHE A 269 9.44 2.11 16.24
CA PHE A 269 9.25 0.78 16.82
C PHE A 269 8.61 -0.18 15.81
N LEU A 270 7.61 0.27 15.05
CA LEU A 270 6.96 -0.56 14.03
C LEU A 270 7.97 -1.06 12.98
N ILE A 271 8.78 -0.16 12.40
CA ILE A 271 9.80 -0.55 11.43
C ILE A 271 10.89 -1.43 12.07
N ARG A 272 11.18 -1.27 13.37
CA ARG A 272 12.14 -2.13 14.07
C ARG A 272 11.55 -3.52 14.33
N ALA A 273 10.25 -3.61 14.59
CA ALA A 273 9.53 -4.87 14.69
C ALA A 273 9.60 -5.65 13.37
N GLU A 274 9.38 -4.97 12.24
CA GLU A 274 9.55 -5.56 10.90
C GLU A 274 10.98 -6.07 10.67
N ALA A 275 11.99 -5.28 11.05
CA ALA A 275 13.39 -5.70 10.92
C ALA A 275 13.73 -6.92 11.83
N ASN A 276 13.17 -6.96 13.04
CA ASN A 276 13.32 -8.10 13.95
C ASN A 276 12.60 -9.34 13.40
N ALA A 277 11.38 -9.18 12.85
CA ALA A 277 10.64 -10.24 12.20
C ALA A 277 11.37 -10.78 10.95
N GLY A 278 12.01 -9.90 10.16
CA GLY A 278 12.86 -10.27 9.02
C GLY A 278 14.11 -11.07 9.41
N ARG A 279 14.55 -10.98 10.67
CA ARG A 279 15.60 -11.82 11.27
C ARG A 279 15.08 -13.06 11.99
N MET A 280 13.77 -13.30 11.91
CA MET A 280 13.04 -14.31 12.69
C MET A 280 13.16 -14.14 14.21
N ASP A 281 13.55 -12.97 14.72
CA ASP A 281 13.49 -12.66 16.15
C ASP A 281 12.10 -12.14 16.51
N TYR A 282 11.11 -13.03 16.39
CA TYR A 282 9.71 -12.70 16.65
C TYR A 282 9.45 -12.28 18.10
N ALA A 283 10.29 -12.72 19.05
CA ALA A 283 10.18 -12.28 20.44
C ALA A 283 10.50 -10.77 20.57
N ALA A 284 11.60 -10.32 19.95
CA ALA A 284 11.93 -8.89 19.90
C ALA A 284 10.90 -8.10 19.08
N ALA A 285 10.39 -8.67 17.97
CA ALA A 285 9.34 -8.03 17.18
C ALA A 285 8.05 -7.81 17.98
N ILE A 286 7.61 -8.80 18.77
CA ILE A 286 6.44 -8.67 19.65
C ILE A 286 6.63 -7.53 20.67
N ASP A 287 7.80 -7.43 21.30
CA ASP A 287 8.08 -6.34 22.24
C ASP A 287 7.98 -4.97 21.54
N ASP A 288 8.51 -4.85 20.31
CA ASP A 288 8.44 -3.61 19.52
C ASP A 288 7.02 -3.28 19.04
N TYR A 289 6.21 -4.27 18.64
CA TYR A 289 4.81 -4.05 18.29
C TYR A 289 4.02 -3.51 19.49
N TYR A 290 4.25 -4.02 20.70
CA TYR A 290 3.60 -3.50 21.90
C TYR A 290 4.05 -2.06 22.23
N GLU A 291 5.32 -1.72 22.06
CA GLU A 291 5.80 -0.34 22.22
C GLU A 291 5.19 0.61 21.16
N ALA A 292 5.00 0.13 19.92
CA ALA A 292 4.32 0.89 18.88
C ALA A 292 2.84 1.14 19.23
N LEU A 293 2.12 0.11 19.70
CA LEU A 293 0.73 0.21 20.15
C LEU A 293 0.59 1.18 21.34
N ASP A 294 1.48 1.08 22.33
CA ASP A 294 1.52 1.99 23.49
C ASP A 294 1.83 3.44 23.09
N ALA A 295 2.54 3.64 21.98
CA ALA A 295 2.80 4.95 21.37
C ALA A 295 1.63 5.49 20.53
N GLY A 296 0.58 4.68 20.30
CA GLY A 296 -0.63 5.07 19.57
C GLY A 296 -0.69 4.60 18.12
N GLU A 297 0.17 3.67 17.69
CA GLU A 297 0.09 3.02 16.38
C GLU A 297 -0.92 1.85 16.45
N ASP A 298 -2.21 2.15 16.59
CA ASP A 298 -3.28 1.18 16.91
C ASP A 298 -4.15 0.73 15.71
N ASP A 299 -3.59 0.81 14.49
CA ASP A 299 -4.24 0.35 13.28
C ASP A 299 -4.28 -1.19 13.16
N SER A 300 -5.26 -1.72 12.43
CA SER A 300 -5.49 -3.16 12.26
C SER A 300 -4.33 -3.85 11.56
N HIS A 301 -3.59 -3.15 10.68
CA HIS A 301 -2.37 -3.66 10.08
C HIS A 301 -1.28 -3.98 11.11
N VAL A 302 -1.04 -3.07 12.07
CA VAL A 302 -0.04 -3.28 13.14
C VAL A 302 -0.40 -4.50 13.98
N VAL A 303 -1.68 -4.63 14.36
CA VAL A 303 -2.12 -5.77 15.15
C VAL A 303 -2.12 -7.06 14.34
N SER A 304 -2.43 -7.00 13.04
CA SER A 304 -2.31 -8.15 12.15
C SER A 304 -0.91 -8.73 12.18
N ASP A 305 0.13 -7.89 12.15
CA ASP A 305 1.52 -8.32 12.21
C ASP A 305 1.96 -8.78 13.61
N LEU A 306 1.41 -8.18 14.67
CA LEU A 306 1.57 -8.71 16.03
C LEU A 306 0.97 -10.11 16.17
N VAL A 307 -0.26 -10.33 15.68
CA VAL A 307 -0.94 -11.63 15.65
C VAL A 307 -0.08 -12.66 14.94
N TRP A 308 0.54 -12.25 13.82
CA TRP A 308 1.47 -13.09 13.09
C TRP A 308 2.72 -13.43 13.91
N ALA A 309 3.38 -12.44 14.51
CA ALA A 309 4.57 -12.68 15.33
C ALA A 309 4.26 -13.57 16.54
N LEU A 310 3.11 -13.37 17.21
CA LEU A 310 2.61 -14.22 18.29
C LEU A 310 2.33 -15.66 17.82
N PHE A 311 1.78 -15.82 16.62
CA PHE A 311 1.62 -17.12 16.00
C PHE A 311 2.97 -17.82 15.83
N GLN A 312 4.00 -17.15 15.28
CA GLN A 312 5.32 -17.75 15.04
C GLN A 312 6.01 -18.27 16.31
N VAL A 313 5.74 -17.66 17.46
CA VAL A 313 6.27 -18.11 18.75
C VAL A 313 5.35 -19.09 19.49
N GLY A 314 4.27 -19.55 18.85
CA GLY A 314 3.31 -20.54 19.38
C GLY A 314 2.37 -19.98 20.45
N LYS A 315 2.26 -18.66 20.59
CA LYS A 315 1.39 -17.98 21.58
C LYS A 315 -0.02 -17.74 21.01
N PHE A 316 -0.73 -18.82 20.70
CA PHE A 316 -2.02 -18.73 19.99
C PHE A 316 -3.09 -17.99 20.79
N GLU A 317 -3.21 -18.23 22.10
CA GLU A 317 -4.21 -17.53 22.91
C GLU A 317 -3.96 -16.01 22.98
N GLU A 318 -2.71 -15.57 23.12
CA GLU A 318 -2.35 -14.14 23.07
C GLU A 318 -2.68 -13.55 21.68
N ALA A 319 -2.35 -14.26 20.59
CA ALA A 319 -2.69 -13.83 19.24
C ALA A 319 -4.21 -13.66 19.02
N LEU A 320 -5.02 -14.56 19.58
CA LEU A 320 -6.49 -14.45 19.50
C LEU A 320 -7.02 -13.26 20.31
N ASP A 321 -6.49 -13.04 21.52
CA ASP A 321 -6.91 -11.92 22.38
C ASP A 321 -6.68 -10.57 21.69
N GLU A 322 -5.50 -10.35 21.10
CA GLU A 322 -5.17 -9.11 20.38
C GLU A 322 -5.97 -8.98 19.09
N GLY A 323 -6.08 -10.05 18.30
CA GLY A 323 -6.81 -10.05 17.04
C GLY A 323 -8.31 -9.76 17.23
N TYR A 324 -8.94 -10.37 18.23
CA TYR A 324 -10.36 -10.10 18.52
C TYR A 324 -10.60 -8.70 19.07
N TYR A 325 -9.69 -8.16 19.87
CA TYR A 325 -9.81 -6.79 20.37
C TYR A 325 -9.94 -5.77 19.23
N ILE A 326 -9.11 -5.93 18.18
CA ILE A 326 -9.19 -5.05 17.00
C ILE A 326 -10.40 -5.37 16.13
N LEU A 327 -10.72 -6.64 15.87
CA LEU A 327 -11.89 -6.99 15.05
C LEU A 327 -13.22 -6.52 15.68
N ASP A 328 -13.28 -6.34 17.01
CA ASP A 328 -14.43 -5.74 17.70
C ASP A 328 -14.58 -4.23 17.41
N ILE A 329 -13.48 -3.53 17.07
CA ILE A 329 -13.44 -2.09 16.76
C ILE A 329 -13.56 -1.87 15.25
N THR A 330 -12.76 -2.61 14.49
CA THR A 330 -12.60 -2.54 13.05
C THR A 330 -12.88 -3.92 12.45
N PRO A 331 -14.16 -4.29 12.25
CA PRO A 331 -14.52 -5.63 11.76
C PRO A 331 -14.18 -5.86 10.29
N ASN A 332 -13.69 -4.84 9.58
CA ASN A 332 -13.56 -4.79 8.12
C ASN A 332 -12.13 -5.02 7.62
N ASP A 333 -11.30 -5.78 8.35
CA ASP A 333 -9.96 -6.16 7.90
C ASP A 333 -9.95 -7.63 7.48
N LEU A 334 -9.97 -7.88 6.16
CA LEU A 334 -10.00 -9.24 5.59
C LEU A 334 -8.75 -10.03 5.98
N TRP A 335 -7.57 -9.40 5.97
CA TRP A 335 -6.30 -10.05 6.25
C TRP A 335 -6.19 -10.48 7.71
N LEU A 336 -6.56 -9.61 8.64
CA LEU A 336 -6.63 -9.91 10.06
C LEU A 336 -7.64 -11.03 10.33
N GLN A 337 -8.82 -11.00 9.70
CA GLN A 337 -9.80 -12.08 9.85
C GLN A 337 -9.25 -13.44 9.40
N LEU A 338 -8.54 -13.50 8.28
CA LEU A 338 -7.90 -14.72 7.76
C LEU A 338 -6.79 -15.22 8.68
N ARG A 339 -5.96 -14.32 9.24
CA ARG A 339 -4.93 -14.68 10.22
C ARG A 339 -5.54 -15.21 11.52
N VAL A 340 -6.56 -14.56 12.07
CA VAL A 340 -7.28 -15.04 13.27
C VAL A 340 -7.91 -16.41 13.01
N ALA A 341 -8.51 -16.64 11.84
CA ALA A 341 -9.07 -17.94 11.47
C ALA A 341 -8.02 -19.05 11.43
N MET A 342 -6.81 -18.75 10.94
CA MET A 342 -5.67 -19.67 10.94
C MET A 342 -5.15 -19.95 12.36
N VAL A 343 -5.08 -18.94 13.23
CA VAL A 343 -4.68 -19.11 14.63
C VAL A 343 -5.68 -20.00 15.37
N LEU A 344 -6.99 -19.79 15.20
CA LEU A 344 -8.03 -20.67 15.75
C LEU A 344 -7.83 -22.13 15.30
N LEU A 345 -7.53 -22.31 14.01
CA LEU A 345 -7.28 -23.62 13.43
C LEU A 345 -6.08 -24.32 14.09
N ALA A 346 -4.94 -23.63 14.19
CA ALA A 346 -3.74 -24.17 14.85
C ALA A 346 -3.95 -24.42 16.35
N ASN A 347 -4.79 -23.61 16.99
CA ASN A 347 -5.18 -23.78 18.39
C ASN A 347 -6.14 -24.96 18.63
N GLY A 348 -6.65 -25.58 17.56
CA GLY A 348 -7.58 -26.71 17.63
C GLY A 348 -9.05 -26.31 17.82
N ASP A 349 -9.38 -25.03 17.73
CA ASP A 349 -10.74 -24.48 17.83
C ASP A 349 -11.43 -24.53 16.44
N LEU A 350 -11.67 -25.74 15.96
CA LEU A 350 -12.01 -26.01 14.55
C LEU A 350 -13.35 -25.41 14.11
N GLU A 351 -14.37 -25.41 14.97
CA GLU A 351 -15.70 -24.87 14.62
C GLU A 351 -15.68 -23.35 14.55
N GLU A 352 -14.99 -22.71 15.50
CA GLU A 352 -14.75 -21.28 15.53
C GLU A 352 -13.90 -20.84 14.33
N SER A 353 -12.86 -21.60 13.97
CA SER A 353 -12.06 -21.35 12.76
C SER A 353 -12.90 -21.38 11.49
N ARG A 354 -13.73 -22.42 11.30
CA ARG A 354 -14.66 -22.51 10.16
C ARG A 354 -15.61 -21.31 10.10
N ALA A 355 -16.18 -20.91 11.23
CA ALA A 355 -17.07 -19.76 11.31
C ALA A 355 -16.35 -18.45 10.95
N GLN A 356 -15.09 -18.29 11.38
CA GLN A 356 -14.28 -17.11 11.08
C GLN A 356 -13.89 -17.06 9.59
N TYR A 357 -13.45 -18.18 8.99
CA TYR A 357 -13.20 -18.24 7.54
C TYR A 357 -14.46 -17.94 6.73
N GLN A 358 -15.62 -18.43 7.16
CA GLN A 358 -16.90 -18.13 6.50
C GLN A 358 -17.22 -16.63 6.56
N THR A 359 -16.94 -15.98 7.70
CA THR A 359 -17.13 -14.53 7.87
C THR A 359 -16.18 -13.74 6.96
N ALA A 360 -14.91 -14.14 6.88
CA ALA A 360 -13.91 -13.53 5.99
C ALA A 360 -14.33 -13.65 4.52
N ILE A 361 -14.85 -14.81 4.10
CA ILE A 361 -15.35 -15.03 2.74
C ILE A 361 -16.60 -14.19 2.42
N GLU A 362 -17.52 -14.05 3.37
CA GLU A 362 -18.70 -13.19 3.21
C GLU A 362 -18.31 -11.71 3.11
N TYR A 363 -17.30 -11.29 3.88
CA TYR A 363 -16.75 -9.96 3.79
C TYR A 363 -16.05 -9.73 2.44
N ALA A 364 -15.19 -10.65 2.00
CA ALA A 364 -14.54 -10.60 0.69
C ALA A 364 -15.53 -10.47 -0.47
N LYS A 365 -16.65 -11.22 -0.42
CA LYS A 365 -17.75 -11.08 -1.41
C LYS A 365 -18.34 -9.68 -1.43
N THR A 366 -18.60 -9.12 -0.25
CA THR A 366 -19.14 -7.77 -0.11
C THR A 366 -18.17 -6.73 -0.66
N MET A 367 -16.88 -6.85 -0.34
CA MET A 367 -15.83 -5.97 -0.89
C MET A 367 -15.78 -6.05 -2.42
N VAL A 368 -15.84 -7.25 -3.00
CA VAL A 368 -15.85 -7.44 -4.46
C VAL A 368 -17.07 -6.78 -5.10
N ASP A 369 -18.26 -6.96 -4.52
CA ASP A 369 -19.50 -6.35 -5.01
C ASP A 369 -19.43 -4.81 -4.97
N GLU A 370 -18.90 -4.25 -3.88
CA GLU A 370 -18.70 -2.80 -3.71
C GLU A 370 -17.68 -2.23 -4.70
N LYS A 371 -16.49 -2.83 -4.79
CA LYS A 371 -15.43 -2.40 -5.73
C LYS A 371 -15.90 -2.49 -7.18
N ARG A 372 -16.58 -3.56 -7.57
CA ARG A 372 -17.13 -3.69 -8.94
C ARG A 372 -18.19 -2.66 -9.26
N ALA A 373 -19.03 -2.30 -8.28
CA ALA A 373 -20.02 -1.23 -8.47
C ALA A 373 -19.35 0.13 -8.72
N LEU A 374 -18.11 0.30 -8.24
CA LEU A 374 -17.27 1.48 -8.47
C LEU A 374 -16.32 1.34 -9.68
N HIS A 375 -16.36 0.22 -10.41
CA HIS A 375 -15.40 -0.11 -11.47
C HIS A 375 -13.93 -0.17 -10.99
N ASP A 376 -13.72 -0.47 -9.71
CA ASP A 376 -12.41 -0.60 -9.08
C ASP A 376 -11.83 -2.02 -9.24
N ASP A 377 -10.51 -2.13 -9.08
CA ASP A 377 -9.77 -3.38 -9.14
C ASP A 377 -9.98 -4.23 -7.88
N VAL A 378 -10.27 -5.50 -8.09
CA VAL A 378 -10.65 -6.46 -7.06
C VAL A 378 -9.52 -7.46 -6.74
N SER A 379 -8.32 -7.22 -7.27
CA SER A 379 -7.26 -8.23 -7.30
C SER A 379 -6.59 -8.50 -5.97
N ASP A 380 -6.52 -7.47 -5.14
CA ASP A 380 -6.10 -7.56 -3.74
C ASP A 380 -6.94 -8.58 -2.95
N ILE A 381 -8.25 -8.67 -3.22
CA ILE A 381 -9.16 -9.53 -2.46
C ILE A 381 -8.89 -11.01 -2.73
N TRP A 382 -8.83 -11.44 -3.99
CA TRP A 382 -8.52 -12.85 -4.27
C TRP A 382 -7.05 -13.17 -4.02
N TRP A 383 -6.14 -12.20 -4.13
CA TRP A 383 -4.75 -12.38 -3.70
C TRP A 383 -4.70 -12.74 -2.22
N GLN A 384 -5.38 -12.00 -1.34
CA GLN A 384 -5.44 -12.33 0.09
C GLN A 384 -6.02 -13.73 0.36
N LEU A 385 -7.06 -14.15 -0.37
CA LEU A 385 -7.61 -15.51 -0.25
C LEU A 385 -6.62 -16.59 -0.69
N ASN A 386 -5.92 -16.38 -1.82
CA ASN A 386 -4.88 -17.30 -2.30
C ASN A 386 -3.72 -17.37 -1.31
N GLN A 387 -3.31 -16.24 -0.74
CA GLN A 387 -2.25 -16.21 0.27
C GLN A 387 -2.68 -16.98 1.52
N ALA A 388 -3.90 -16.77 2.04
CA ALA A 388 -4.39 -17.56 3.16
C ALA A 388 -4.41 -19.08 2.87
N SER A 389 -4.81 -19.47 1.66
CA SER A 389 -4.74 -20.87 1.20
C SER A 389 -3.29 -21.40 1.18
N TYR A 390 -2.35 -20.61 0.66
CA TYR A 390 -0.93 -20.93 0.65
C TYR A 390 -0.36 -21.10 2.07
N LEU A 391 -0.70 -20.20 3.00
CA LEU A 391 -0.28 -20.28 4.40
C LEU A 391 -0.78 -21.56 5.08
N LEU A 392 -2.01 -21.99 4.80
CA LEU A 392 -2.55 -23.26 5.31
C LEU A 392 -1.80 -24.47 4.74
N GLY A 393 -1.43 -24.44 3.47
CA GLY A 393 -0.58 -25.48 2.86
C GLY A 393 0.82 -25.56 3.48
N ARG A 394 1.38 -24.43 3.92
CA ARG A 394 2.64 -24.37 4.68
C ARG A 394 2.48 -24.96 6.08
N LEU A 395 1.38 -24.65 6.76
CA LEU A 395 1.05 -25.19 8.07
C LEU A 395 0.88 -26.72 8.02
N GLU A 396 0.26 -27.26 6.97
CA GLU A 396 0.16 -28.71 6.75
C GLU A 396 1.54 -29.38 6.72
N LYS A 397 2.46 -28.87 5.89
CA LYS A 397 3.82 -29.42 5.78
C LYS A 397 4.58 -29.35 7.09
N LEU A 398 4.41 -28.26 7.84
CA LEU A 398 5.04 -28.15 9.15
C LEU A 398 4.55 -29.27 10.08
N ILE A 399 3.25 -29.55 10.08
CA ILE A 399 2.65 -30.62 10.88
C ILE A 399 3.24 -31.99 10.47
N ASP A 400 3.39 -32.23 9.16
CA ASP A 400 3.87 -33.52 8.64
C ASP A 400 5.39 -33.72 8.73
N SER A 401 6.16 -32.63 8.82
CA SER A 401 7.62 -32.72 8.92
C SER A 401 8.05 -33.46 10.18
N GLU A 402 8.93 -34.46 10.06
CA GLU A 402 9.50 -35.15 11.24
C GLU A 402 10.67 -34.38 11.86
N THR A 403 11.34 -33.52 11.09
CA THR A 403 12.60 -32.87 11.48
C THR A 403 12.44 -31.42 11.90
N ALA A 404 11.35 -30.75 11.49
CA ALA A 404 11.11 -29.35 11.78
C ALA A 404 11.02 -29.06 13.29
N GLN A 405 11.81 -28.10 13.76
CA GLN A 405 11.85 -27.52 15.10
C GLN A 405 11.19 -26.14 15.08
N SER A 406 9.88 -26.07 15.28
CA SER A 406 9.12 -24.82 15.24
C SER A 406 8.26 -24.66 16.50
N PRO A 407 8.27 -23.48 17.15
CA PRO A 407 7.36 -23.20 18.28
C PRO A 407 5.89 -23.37 17.90
N VAL A 408 5.53 -23.04 16.66
CA VAL A 408 4.18 -23.24 16.13
C VAL A 408 3.82 -24.72 16.19
N LYS A 409 4.67 -25.58 15.61
CA LYS A 409 4.45 -27.02 15.54
C LYS A 409 4.28 -27.65 16.92
N ASP A 410 5.11 -27.21 17.88
CA ASP A 410 5.06 -27.68 19.26
C ASP A 410 3.78 -27.23 19.99
N ALA A 411 3.19 -26.10 19.58
CA ALA A 411 1.98 -25.54 20.16
C ALA A 411 0.67 -26.07 19.56
N ILE A 412 0.70 -26.63 18.34
CA ILE A 412 -0.51 -27.14 17.64
C ILE A 412 -1.23 -28.21 18.47
N LYS A 413 -2.54 -28.01 18.68
CA LYS A 413 -3.40 -28.97 19.37
C LYS A 413 -4.08 -29.88 18.36
N ASN A 414 -4.12 -31.19 18.64
CA ASN A 414 -4.77 -32.22 17.79
C ASN A 414 -4.37 -32.16 16.28
N PRO A 415 -3.09 -32.39 15.93
CA PRO A 415 -2.58 -32.13 14.56
C PRO A 415 -3.33 -32.85 13.43
N ASP A 416 -3.82 -34.08 13.66
CA ASP A 416 -4.58 -34.83 12.65
C ASP A 416 -5.95 -34.20 12.34
N GLU A 417 -6.63 -33.66 13.36
CA GLU A 417 -7.91 -32.99 13.18
C GLU A 417 -7.71 -31.62 12.53
N VAL A 418 -6.65 -30.91 12.91
CA VAL A 418 -6.21 -29.64 12.29
C VAL A 418 -5.90 -29.84 10.80
N LYS A 419 -5.18 -30.90 10.43
CA LYS A 419 -4.91 -31.23 9.01
C LYS A 419 -6.18 -31.49 8.20
N ALA A 420 -7.15 -32.20 8.77
CA ALA A 420 -8.41 -32.42 8.08
C ALA A 420 -9.18 -31.10 7.88
N ALA A 421 -9.19 -30.23 8.89
CA ALA A 421 -9.86 -28.94 8.83
C ALA A 421 -9.16 -27.96 7.87
N LEU A 422 -7.83 -27.88 7.85
CA LEU A 422 -7.15 -26.96 6.93
C LEU A 422 -7.38 -27.33 5.46
N ARG A 423 -7.44 -28.62 5.11
CA ARG A 423 -7.69 -29.05 3.72
C ARG A 423 -9.08 -28.63 3.22
N GLU A 424 -10.05 -28.67 4.13
CA GLU A 424 -11.39 -28.14 3.89
C GLU A 424 -11.34 -26.63 3.63
N MET A 425 -10.59 -25.88 4.44
CA MET A 425 -10.46 -24.42 4.32
C MET A 425 -9.67 -24.00 3.08
N ILE A 426 -8.58 -24.69 2.72
CA ILE A 426 -7.83 -24.48 1.47
C ILE A 426 -8.78 -24.60 0.27
N THR A 427 -9.54 -25.69 0.20
CA THR A 427 -10.51 -25.91 -0.90
C THR A 427 -11.53 -24.76 -0.96
N LEU A 428 -12.07 -24.36 0.19
CA LEU A 428 -13.04 -23.29 0.28
C LEU A 428 -12.47 -21.93 -0.17
N LEU A 429 -11.25 -21.60 0.23
CA LEU A 429 -10.55 -20.37 -0.14
C LEU A 429 -10.21 -20.34 -1.63
N ASP A 430 -9.66 -21.43 -2.16
CA ASP A 430 -9.30 -21.58 -3.58
C ASP A 430 -10.53 -21.44 -4.49
N GLU A 431 -11.61 -22.16 -4.18
CA GLU A 431 -12.87 -22.06 -4.93
C GLU A 431 -13.46 -20.64 -4.84
N THR A 432 -13.46 -20.04 -3.65
CA THR A 432 -13.96 -18.68 -3.46
C THR A 432 -13.14 -17.69 -4.27
N SER A 433 -11.82 -17.75 -4.20
CA SER A 433 -10.89 -16.93 -4.98
C SER A 433 -11.21 -16.95 -6.48
N VAL A 434 -11.36 -18.15 -7.06
CA VAL A 434 -11.71 -18.29 -8.49
C VAL A 434 -13.12 -17.76 -8.78
N THR A 435 -14.11 -18.02 -7.92
CA THR A 435 -15.46 -17.48 -8.13
C THR A 435 -15.50 -15.96 -8.11
N LEU A 436 -14.75 -15.34 -7.20
CA LEU A 436 -14.65 -13.89 -7.09
C LEU A 436 -13.86 -13.29 -8.24
N GLN A 437 -12.74 -13.92 -8.66
CA GLN A 437 -11.92 -13.43 -9.76
C GLN A 437 -12.71 -13.36 -11.09
N TYR A 438 -13.58 -14.34 -11.35
CA TYR A 438 -14.27 -14.49 -12.65
C TYR A 438 -15.78 -14.21 -12.63
N ASP A 439 -16.30 -13.65 -11.54
CA ASP A 439 -17.73 -13.32 -11.38
C ASP A 439 -18.65 -14.54 -11.62
N LEU A 440 -18.38 -15.64 -10.92
CA LEU A 440 -19.08 -16.90 -11.13
C LEU A 440 -20.09 -17.16 -10.03
N GLU A 441 -21.32 -17.54 -10.42
CA GLU A 441 -22.27 -18.14 -9.48
C GLU A 441 -21.80 -19.56 -9.12
N THR A 442 -21.73 -19.88 -7.82
CA THR A 442 -21.41 -21.23 -7.33
C THR A 442 -22.43 -22.24 -7.86
N GLY A 443 -22.03 -23.07 -8.83
CA GLY A 443 -22.95 -23.95 -9.55
C GLY A 443 -22.32 -25.28 -9.93
N ALA A 444 -22.74 -26.35 -9.24
CA ALA A 444 -22.36 -27.72 -9.52
C ALA A 444 -22.87 -28.17 -10.91
N ALA A 445 -21.97 -28.22 -11.88
CA ALA A 445 -22.13 -29.21 -12.94
C ALA A 445 -21.75 -30.58 -12.35
N ASP A 446 -22.45 -31.65 -12.72
CA ASP A 446 -22.00 -33.04 -12.56
C ASP A 446 -20.75 -33.33 -13.45
N ALA A 447 -19.93 -32.30 -13.64
CA ALA A 447 -18.71 -32.28 -14.42
C ALA A 447 -17.64 -33.07 -13.68
N SER A 448 -16.96 -33.94 -14.38
CA SER A 448 -15.81 -34.67 -13.86
C SER A 448 -14.71 -34.71 -14.89
N PHE A 449 -13.47 -34.57 -14.44
CA PHE A 449 -12.28 -34.88 -15.22
C PHE A 449 -11.65 -36.15 -14.66
N ASP A 450 -11.29 -37.08 -15.55
CA ASP A 450 -10.35 -38.13 -15.23
C ASP A 450 -9.00 -37.47 -14.84
N PRO A 451 -8.15 -38.16 -14.06
CA PRO A 451 -6.88 -37.57 -13.68
C PRO A 451 -6.05 -37.18 -14.91
N PRO A 452 -5.50 -35.95 -14.95
CA PRO A 452 -4.87 -35.41 -16.14
C PRO A 452 -3.53 -36.11 -16.41
N ARG A 453 -3.21 -36.24 -17.69
CA ARG A 453 -1.89 -36.67 -18.16
C ARG A 453 -1.20 -35.50 -18.84
N PHE A 454 0.10 -35.38 -18.64
CA PHE A 454 0.89 -34.29 -19.23
C PHE A 454 1.74 -34.80 -20.38
N ARG A 455 1.74 -34.06 -21.49
CA ARG A 455 2.57 -34.34 -22.67
C ARG A 455 3.49 -33.17 -22.94
N PHE A 456 4.78 -33.47 -23.10
CA PHE A 456 5.85 -32.50 -23.26
C PHE A 456 6.36 -32.47 -24.71
N GLU A 457 6.52 -31.28 -25.28
CA GLU A 457 7.29 -31.08 -26.50
C GLU A 457 8.67 -30.52 -26.15
N GLN A 458 9.71 -31.16 -26.70
CA GLN A 458 11.11 -30.87 -26.39
C GLN A 458 11.86 -30.41 -27.64
N LEU A 459 12.87 -29.55 -27.45
CA LEU A 459 13.81 -29.18 -28.51
C LEU A 459 14.64 -30.40 -28.96
N LYS A 460 15.25 -30.30 -30.15
CA LYS A 460 16.02 -31.39 -30.77
C LYS A 460 17.22 -31.87 -29.96
N ASP A 461 17.63 -31.11 -28.95
CA ASP A 461 18.72 -31.42 -28.01
C ASP A 461 18.29 -32.35 -26.85
N LYS A 462 17.02 -32.78 -26.79
CA LYS A 462 16.47 -33.77 -25.85
C LYS A 462 16.59 -33.40 -24.36
N GLY A 463 16.49 -32.12 -24.02
CA GLY A 463 16.46 -31.68 -22.61
C GLY A 463 15.43 -30.59 -22.35
N SER A 464 15.38 -29.56 -23.19
CA SER A 464 14.56 -28.38 -22.90
C SER A 464 13.13 -28.55 -23.40
N VAL A 465 12.18 -28.49 -22.46
CA VAL A 465 10.74 -28.47 -22.72
C VAL A 465 10.33 -27.07 -23.14
N TYR A 466 9.62 -26.94 -24.26
CA TYR A 466 9.11 -25.66 -24.74
C TYR A 466 7.58 -25.62 -24.84
N LYS A 467 6.89 -26.77 -24.82
CA LYS A 467 5.41 -26.83 -24.72
C LYS A 467 4.95 -27.97 -23.83
N ILE A 468 3.87 -27.73 -23.10
CA ILE A 468 3.20 -28.70 -22.22
C ILE A 468 1.72 -28.73 -22.54
N TYR A 469 1.17 -29.94 -22.64
CA TYR A 469 -0.25 -30.18 -22.85
C TYR A 469 -0.84 -30.99 -21.70
N ALA A 470 -1.99 -30.54 -21.19
CA ALA A 470 -2.85 -31.31 -20.31
C ALA A 470 -3.87 -32.12 -21.14
N LEU A 471 -3.91 -33.42 -20.87
CA LEU A 471 -4.79 -34.39 -21.52
C LEU A 471 -5.68 -35.04 -20.46
N SER A 472 -7.00 -34.85 -20.54
CA SER A 472 -7.92 -35.50 -19.61
C SER A 472 -9.25 -35.83 -20.29
N HIS A 473 -9.84 -36.96 -19.93
CA HIS A 473 -11.21 -37.27 -20.32
C HIS A 473 -12.17 -36.50 -19.42
N TYR A 474 -13.14 -35.82 -20.02
CA TYR A 474 -14.15 -35.11 -19.27
C TYR A 474 -15.54 -35.68 -19.54
N LYS A 475 -16.42 -35.49 -18.57
CA LYS A 475 -17.81 -35.91 -18.65
C LYS A 475 -18.72 -34.86 -18.02
N GLY A 476 -19.90 -34.66 -18.62
CA GLY A 476 -20.97 -33.87 -18.03
C GLY A 476 -20.72 -32.37 -17.96
N ILE A 477 -19.81 -31.78 -18.76
CA ILE A 477 -19.56 -30.33 -18.74
C ILE A 477 -20.60 -29.59 -19.60
N PRO A 478 -21.48 -28.74 -19.03
CA PRO A 478 -22.46 -28.00 -19.79
C PRO A 478 -21.81 -26.98 -20.73
N LYS A 479 -22.42 -26.78 -21.90
CA LYS A 479 -22.04 -25.70 -22.81
C LYS A 479 -22.27 -24.34 -22.12
N GLY A 480 -21.27 -23.46 -22.20
CA GLY A 480 -21.26 -22.15 -21.55
C GLY A 480 -20.57 -22.12 -20.18
N SER A 481 -20.16 -23.26 -19.63
CA SER A 481 -19.39 -23.29 -18.38
C SER A 481 -18.01 -22.67 -18.58
N LEU A 482 -17.47 -22.00 -17.56
CA LEU A 482 -16.09 -21.51 -17.59
C LEU A 482 -15.16 -22.58 -17.02
N LEU A 483 -14.23 -23.07 -17.84
CA LEU A 483 -13.05 -23.81 -17.37
C LEU A 483 -11.95 -22.81 -17.04
N VAL A 484 -11.48 -22.83 -15.80
CA VAL A 484 -10.25 -22.13 -15.38
C VAL A 484 -9.22 -23.19 -15.04
N VAL A 485 -8.03 -23.08 -15.64
CA VAL A 485 -6.89 -23.93 -15.32
C VAL A 485 -5.79 -23.03 -14.75
N LYS A 486 -5.53 -23.17 -13.46
CA LYS A 486 -4.41 -22.50 -12.78
C LYS A 486 -3.21 -23.41 -12.77
N VAL A 487 -2.01 -22.84 -12.94
CA VAL A 487 -0.76 -23.59 -12.85
C VAL A 487 0.12 -22.93 -11.81
N LEU A 488 0.52 -23.71 -10.82
CA LEU A 488 1.41 -23.27 -9.78
C LEU A 488 2.78 -23.92 -10.01
N ARG A 489 3.85 -23.13 -9.96
CA ARG A 489 5.23 -23.60 -10.04
C ARG A 489 5.85 -23.48 -8.67
N ASN A 490 6.33 -24.59 -8.12
CA ASN A 490 6.80 -24.69 -6.74
C ASN A 490 5.74 -24.10 -5.76
N GLY A 491 4.47 -24.37 -6.09
CA GLY A 491 3.23 -23.86 -5.49
C GLY A 491 3.11 -22.33 -5.33
N VAL A 492 3.82 -21.55 -6.15
CA VAL A 492 3.49 -20.15 -6.43
C VAL A 492 2.70 -20.10 -7.73
N GLU A 493 1.54 -19.43 -7.73
CA GLU A 493 0.78 -19.22 -8.96
C GLU A 493 1.52 -18.23 -9.88
N ASP A 494 1.74 -18.62 -11.14
CA ASP A 494 2.17 -17.69 -12.19
C ASP A 494 0.97 -17.38 -13.08
N PRO A 495 0.37 -16.17 -12.98
CA PRO A 495 -0.82 -15.81 -13.74
C PRO A 495 -0.67 -15.96 -15.26
N SER A 496 0.57 -15.90 -15.78
CA SER A 496 0.82 -16.08 -17.23
C SER A 496 0.53 -17.50 -17.72
N TRP A 497 0.48 -18.48 -16.81
CA TRP A 497 0.13 -19.87 -17.10
C TRP A 497 -1.37 -20.16 -16.97
N THR A 498 -2.14 -19.26 -16.37
CA THR A 498 -3.58 -19.44 -16.18
C THR A 498 -4.30 -19.47 -17.54
N ARG A 499 -5.19 -20.45 -17.71
CA ARG A 499 -5.99 -20.63 -18.93
C ARG A 499 -7.47 -20.57 -18.61
N THR A 500 -8.19 -19.77 -19.36
CA THR A 500 -9.65 -19.69 -19.27
C THR A 500 -10.28 -20.11 -20.59
N VAL A 501 -11.29 -20.97 -20.52
CA VAL A 501 -12.01 -21.48 -21.69
C VAL A 501 -13.50 -21.46 -21.41
N ILE A 502 -14.27 -20.67 -22.17
CA ILE A 502 -15.72 -20.80 -22.19
C ILE A 502 -16.06 -22.08 -22.96
N TRP A 503 -16.72 -23.01 -22.29
CA TRP A 503 -16.94 -24.35 -22.81
C TRP A 503 -17.93 -24.35 -23.97
N ASP A 504 -17.43 -24.57 -25.19
CA ASP A 504 -18.26 -24.66 -26.39
C ASP A 504 -18.33 -26.09 -26.99
N HIS A 505 -17.61 -27.02 -26.35
CA HIS A 505 -17.43 -28.41 -26.74
C HIS A 505 -18.61 -29.32 -26.33
N PRO A 506 -18.67 -30.57 -26.82
CA PRO A 506 -19.62 -31.58 -26.32
C PRO A 506 -19.51 -31.77 -24.80
N ALA A 507 -20.56 -32.33 -24.19
CA ALA A 507 -20.58 -32.56 -22.74
C ALA A 507 -19.57 -33.62 -22.27
N ASP A 508 -19.23 -34.57 -23.14
CA ASP A 508 -18.28 -35.64 -22.88
C ASP A 508 -17.22 -35.67 -23.99
N GLY A 509 -15.96 -35.91 -23.64
CA GLY A 509 -14.86 -35.87 -24.61
C GLY A 509 -13.47 -35.97 -24.00
N VAL A 510 -12.48 -35.52 -24.77
CA VAL A 510 -11.07 -35.49 -24.37
C VAL A 510 -10.59 -34.06 -24.47
N LEU A 511 -10.13 -33.50 -23.36
CA LEU A 511 -9.43 -32.24 -23.28
C LEU A 511 -8.01 -32.43 -23.79
N ASN A 512 -7.54 -31.51 -24.63
CA ASN A 512 -6.15 -31.38 -25.03
C ASN A 512 -5.80 -29.89 -25.00
N LEU A 513 -5.37 -29.42 -23.83
CA LEU A 513 -5.15 -28.01 -23.53
C LEU A 513 -3.65 -27.72 -23.47
N SER A 514 -3.19 -26.69 -24.17
CA SER A 514 -1.81 -26.19 -24.03
C SER A 514 -1.70 -25.32 -22.78
N LEU A 515 -0.80 -25.68 -21.87
CA LEU A 515 -0.54 -24.92 -20.63
C LEU A 515 0.50 -23.81 -20.82
N THR A 516 1.40 -23.95 -21.81
CA THR A 516 2.51 -23.00 -22.01
C THR A 516 2.03 -21.62 -22.45
N PRO A 517 2.59 -20.51 -21.90
CA PRO A 517 2.31 -19.12 -22.31
C PRO A 517 2.46 -18.88 -23.82
N ASN A 518 1.60 -18.01 -24.38
CA ASN A 518 1.55 -17.74 -25.83
C ASN A 518 2.59 -16.71 -26.30
N TYR A 519 3.29 -16.04 -25.40
CA TYR A 519 4.27 -15.02 -25.73
C TYR A 519 5.66 -15.68 -25.94
N ALA A 520 6.09 -15.70 -27.19
CA ALA A 520 7.37 -16.18 -27.73
C ALA A 520 7.44 -17.64 -28.22
N ASP A 521 7.75 -17.78 -29.51
CA ASP A 521 8.17 -19.01 -30.21
C ASP A 521 9.47 -19.65 -29.65
N LEU A 522 10.01 -19.10 -28.55
CA LEU A 522 11.28 -19.45 -27.92
C LEU A 522 11.20 -19.57 -26.38
N TYR A 523 9.99 -19.61 -25.79
CA TYR A 523 9.84 -19.84 -24.34
C TYR A 523 10.31 -21.26 -23.97
N LEU A 524 11.23 -21.35 -23.01
CA LEU A 524 11.63 -22.60 -22.39
C LEU A 524 10.95 -22.71 -21.03
N VAL A 525 10.30 -23.85 -20.79
CA VAL A 525 9.74 -24.15 -19.47
C VAL A 525 10.89 -24.31 -18.49
N ARG A 526 10.82 -23.56 -17.38
CA ARG A 526 11.84 -23.59 -16.33
C ARG A 526 11.75 -24.90 -15.55
N ASP A 527 12.85 -25.32 -14.96
CA ASP A 527 12.87 -26.49 -14.08
C ASP A 527 12.05 -26.21 -12.81
N GLY A 528 11.40 -27.25 -12.26
CA GLY A 528 10.58 -27.15 -11.06
C GLY A 528 9.42 -28.14 -11.02
N ASN A 529 8.72 -28.13 -9.89
CA ASN A 529 7.50 -28.89 -9.66
C ASN A 529 6.31 -28.04 -10.08
N TYR A 530 5.39 -28.61 -10.84
CA TYR A 530 4.22 -27.93 -11.36
C TYR A 530 2.96 -28.63 -10.89
N GLU A 531 2.00 -27.85 -10.40
CA GLU A 531 0.65 -28.29 -10.08
C GLU A 531 -0.35 -27.60 -10.99
N VAL A 532 -1.35 -28.34 -11.46
CA VAL A 532 -2.36 -27.87 -12.41
C VAL A 532 -3.74 -28.11 -11.81
N LEU A 533 -4.47 -27.04 -11.54
CA LEU A 533 -5.78 -27.06 -10.90
C LEU A 533 -6.87 -26.80 -11.94
N PHE A 534 -7.87 -27.67 -12.04
CA PHE A 534 -8.97 -27.57 -13.00
C PHE A 534 -10.26 -27.17 -12.28
N TYR A 535 -10.72 -25.96 -12.56
CA TYR A 535 -11.97 -25.43 -12.03
C TYR A 535 -13.05 -25.38 -13.11
N ILE A 536 -14.28 -25.77 -12.76
CA ILE A 536 -15.47 -25.54 -13.59
C ILE A 536 -16.42 -24.65 -12.81
N ASN A 537 -16.74 -23.48 -13.36
CA ASN A 537 -17.57 -22.47 -12.73
C ASN A 537 -17.12 -22.16 -11.28
N GLY A 538 -15.80 -22.06 -11.08
CA GLY A 538 -15.18 -21.76 -9.79
C GLY A 538 -15.06 -22.93 -8.82
N ARG A 539 -15.64 -24.10 -9.13
CA ARG A 539 -15.49 -25.32 -8.31
C ARG A 539 -14.27 -26.12 -8.73
N LEU A 540 -13.44 -26.56 -7.79
CA LEU A 540 -12.31 -27.44 -8.08
C LEU A 540 -12.84 -28.84 -8.42
N ILE A 541 -12.58 -29.30 -9.65
CA ILE A 541 -13.08 -30.59 -10.14
C ILE A 541 -11.97 -31.63 -10.22
N GLN A 542 -10.74 -31.22 -10.49
CA GLN A 542 -9.60 -32.12 -10.60
C GLN A 542 -8.30 -31.34 -10.48
N HIS A 543 -7.21 -32.00 -10.11
CA HIS A 543 -5.86 -31.46 -10.18
C HIS A 543 -4.88 -32.49 -10.74
N GLY A 544 -3.64 -32.08 -10.99
CA GLY A 544 -2.55 -32.99 -11.31
C GLY A 544 -1.19 -32.33 -11.27
N VAL A 545 -0.16 -33.14 -11.13
CA VAL A 545 1.21 -32.67 -10.92
C VAL A 545 2.17 -33.19 -11.99
N PHE A 546 3.23 -32.42 -12.28
CA PHE A 546 4.35 -32.87 -13.09
C PHE A 546 5.64 -32.14 -12.70
N GLN A 547 6.79 -32.67 -13.11
CA GLN A 547 8.10 -32.05 -12.87
C GLN A 547 8.81 -31.78 -14.21
N VAL A 548 9.56 -30.68 -14.28
CA VAL A 548 10.45 -30.34 -15.40
C VAL A 548 11.88 -30.24 -14.86
N GLY A 549 12.84 -30.91 -15.50
CA GLY A 549 14.26 -30.86 -15.12
C GLY A 549 14.84 -32.11 -14.45
N ALA A 550 14.03 -33.08 -14.03
CA ALA A 550 14.52 -34.33 -13.44
C ALA A 550 15.00 -35.35 -14.50
N ALA A 551 15.93 -36.22 -14.08
CA ALA A 551 16.81 -36.98 -14.98
C ALA A 551 16.13 -38.10 -15.81
N ASP A 552 14.84 -38.40 -15.65
CA ASP A 552 14.15 -39.48 -16.38
C ASP A 552 12.66 -39.18 -16.68
N PRO A 553 12.29 -38.92 -17.95
CA PRO A 553 10.91 -38.72 -18.42
C PRO A 553 9.92 -39.84 -18.13
N ASP A 554 10.40 -41.07 -17.97
CA ASP A 554 9.54 -42.25 -17.82
C ASP A 554 9.20 -42.57 -16.35
N GLN A 555 9.67 -41.75 -15.38
CA GLN A 555 9.29 -41.86 -13.96
C GLN A 555 8.07 -41.00 -13.57
N TYR A 556 7.55 -40.17 -14.48
CA TYR A 556 6.50 -39.18 -14.18
C TYR A 556 5.06 -39.72 -14.26
N GLU A 557 4.82 -40.97 -14.64
CA GLU A 557 3.48 -41.59 -14.60
C GLU A 557 3.24 -42.27 -13.24
N GLY A 558 2.60 -41.59 -12.29
CA GLY A 558 2.01 -42.31 -11.14
C GLY A 558 1.68 -41.59 -9.84
N LEU A 559 1.92 -40.29 -9.69
CA LEU A 559 1.78 -39.63 -8.38
C LEU A 559 0.57 -38.70 -8.31
N PHE A 560 -0.38 -39.09 -7.44
CA PHE A 560 -1.51 -38.36 -6.85
C PHE A 560 -2.65 -37.90 -7.78
N ASN A 561 -3.80 -38.58 -7.67
CA ASN A 561 -4.96 -38.44 -8.56
C ASN A 561 -6.32 -38.51 -7.82
N ASP A 562 -6.33 -38.45 -6.49
CA ASP A 562 -7.56 -38.51 -5.68
C ASP A 562 -7.88 -37.12 -5.14
N LEU A 563 -9.11 -36.63 -5.33
CA LEU A 563 -9.61 -35.37 -4.73
C LEU A 563 -9.53 -35.36 -3.19
N GLU A 564 -9.60 -36.53 -2.54
CA GLU A 564 -9.39 -36.67 -1.08
C GLU A 564 -7.91 -36.48 -0.67
N ALA A 565 -7.01 -36.54 -1.65
CA ALA A 565 -5.57 -36.34 -1.52
C ALA A 565 -5.11 -35.02 -2.16
N TYR A 566 -6.01 -34.04 -2.35
CA TYR A 566 -5.61 -32.63 -2.50
C TYR A 566 -4.91 -32.23 -1.20
N THR A 567 -3.63 -32.52 -1.19
CA THR A 567 -2.70 -32.40 -0.09
C THR A 567 -1.51 -31.73 -0.70
N TYR A 568 -0.97 -30.74 -0.02
CA TYR A 568 0.22 -30.00 -0.44
C TYR A 568 1.50 -30.87 -0.37
N ASP A 569 1.36 -32.19 -0.51
CA ASP A 569 2.31 -33.28 -0.22
C ASP A 569 3.37 -33.44 -1.33
N THR A 570 3.22 -32.75 -2.47
CA THR A 570 4.14 -32.82 -3.63
C THR A 570 5.12 -31.66 -3.71
N TYR A 571 5.29 -30.90 -2.64
CA TYR A 571 5.96 -29.59 -2.72
C TYR A 571 7.50 -29.67 -2.73
N TYR A 572 8.15 -30.69 -2.16
CA TYR A 572 9.63 -30.83 -2.20
C TYR A 572 10.10 -32.28 -2.02
N GLU A 573 10.09 -33.10 -3.07
CA GLU A 573 10.91 -34.34 -3.05
C GLU A 573 12.40 -34.08 -3.40
N GLU A 574 12.80 -32.87 -3.83
CA GLU A 574 14.18 -32.67 -4.33
C GLU A 574 14.94 -31.40 -3.90
N ASP A 575 14.42 -30.51 -3.05
CA ASP A 575 15.24 -29.42 -2.48
C ASP A 575 15.12 -29.34 -0.94
N ASP A 576 15.85 -30.24 -0.29
CA ASP A 576 16.10 -30.29 1.17
C ASP A 576 16.96 -29.08 1.65
N SER A 577 16.51 -27.85 1.41
CA SER A 577 17.12 -26.67 2.04
C SER A 577 16.17 -25.57 2.50
N TYR A 578 14.86 -25.72 2.33
CA TYR A 578 13.89 -24.78 2.89
C TYR A 578 13.67 -25.08 4.37
N ASP A 579 14.02 -24.13 5.23
CA ASP A 579 14.03 -24.31 6.68
C ASP A 579 12.59 -24.35 7.23
N LEU A 580 12.00 -25.54 7.31
CA LEU A 580 10.69 -25.75 7.94
C LEU A 580 10.71 -25.52 9.45
N ASP A 581 11.89 -25.32 10.09
CA ASP A 581 11.96 -24.83 11.47
C ASP A 581 11.27 -23.45 11.57
N GLU A 582 11.23 -22.73 10.44
CA GLU A 582 10.71 -21.39 10.28
C GLU A 582 9.64 -21.41 9.19
N LEU A 583 8.38 -21.34 9.59
CA LEU A 583 7.23 -21.53 8.71
C LEU A 583 7.21 -20.58 7.49
N PHE A 584 7.99 -19.48 7.49
CA PHE A 584 8.07 -18.47 6.42
C PHE A 584 9.46 -17.82 6.33
N THR A 585 10.35 -18.35 5.50
CA THR A 585 11.63 -17.69 5.17
C THR A 585 11.66 -17.08 3.77
N ASP A 586 10.68 -17.36 2.91
CA ASP A 586 10.58 -16.80 1.57
C ASP A 586 9.22 -16.12 1.40
N TRP A 587 9.19 -14.84 1.74
CA TRP A 587 8.33 -13.90 1.03
C TRP A 587 9.10 -13.57 -0.25
N ASP A 588 8.76 -14.24 -1.35
CA ASP A 588 9.36 -14.05 -2.67
C ASP A 588 9.04 -12.62 -3.16
N ASP A 589 9.93 -11.69 -2.81
CA ASP A 589 10.62 -10.68 -3.62
C ASP A 589 9.89 -9.76 -4.62
N GLU A 590 8.62 -9.94 -5.00
CA GLU A 590 7.92 -9.01 -5.92
C GLU A 590 6.56 -8.51 -5.38
N ASP A 591 5.79 -9.32 -4.63
CA ASP A 591 4.41 -8.98 -4.27
C ASP A 591 4.25 -8.13 -2.99
N PHE A 592 5.17 -8.24 -2.02
CA PHE A 592 5.04 -7.50 -0.75
C PHE A 592 5.49 -6.03 -0.89
N GLU A 593 6.50 -5.77 -1.73
CA GLU A 593 6.87 -4.40 -2.06
C GLU A 593 5.74 -3.71 -2.82
N ASP A 594 5.12 -4.34 -3.82
CA ASP A 594 4.01 -3.75 -4.55
C ASP A 594 2.76 -3.54 -3.68
N PHE A 595 2.49 -4.38 -2.67
CA PHE A 595 1.35 -4.21 -1.77
C PHE A 595 1.55 -3.09 -0.72
N PHE A 596 2.74 -2.96 -0.13
CA PHE A 596 3.05 -1.82 0.76
C PHE A 596 3.31 -0.54 -0.04
N TYR A 597 3.88 -0.63 -1.25
CA TYR A 597 3.90 0.49 -2.18
C TYR A 597 2.49 0.90 -2.54
N ALA A 598 1.59 -0.05 -2.84
CA ALA A 598 0.18 0.21 -3.10
C ALA A 598 -0.48 0.90 -1.91
N LEU A 599 -0.28 0.46 -0.67
CA LEU A 599 -0.81 1.10 0.55
C LEU A 599 -0.21 2.50 0.83
N SER A 600 1.07 2.71 0.54
CA SER A 600 1.70 4.04 0.63
C SER A 600 1.33 4.97 -0.54
N SER A 601 0.92 4.40 -1.68
CA SER A 601 0.47 5.10 -2.88
C SER A 601 -1.05 5.26 -2.94
N SER A 602 -1.82 4.50 -2.16
CA SER A 602 -3.28 4.53 -2.10
C SER A 602 -3.81 5.59 -1.13
N GLU A 603 -2.94 6.37 -0.48
CA GLU A 603 -3.33 7.69 0.06
C GLU A 603 -3.39 8.78 -1.02
N PHE A 604 -3.21 8.42 -2.29
CA PHE A 604 -3.58 9.23 -3.44
C PHE A 604 -4.68 8.52 -4.26
N ASP A 605 -5.80 8.22 -3.60
CA ASP A 605 -7.04 8.01 -4.34
C ASP A 605 -7.41 9.28 -5.12
N ASP A 606 -7.89 9.04 -6.34
CA ASP A 606 -8.40 9.98 -7.35
C ASP A 606 -9.50 10.95 -6.83
N GLU A 607 -9.12 11.87 -5.96
CA GLU A 607 -9.89 13.08 -5.70
C GLU A 607 -8.95 14.27 -5.95
N PHE A 608 -9.33 15.13 -6.90
CA PHE A 608 -8.61 16.34 -7.38
C PHE A 608 -7.69 16.19 -8.60
N LEU A 609 -8.25 15.69 -9.71
CA LEU A 609 -8.01 16.32 -11.02
C LEU A 609 -9.29 17.03 -11.44
N THR A 610 -9.22 18.34 -11.65
CA THR A 610 -10.34 19.07 -12.28
C THR A 610 -10.42 18.70 -13.77
N GLU A 611 -11.62 18.75 -14.38
CA GLU A 611 -11.79 18.47 -15.83
C GLU A 611 -10.85 19.32 -16.71
N GLU A 612 -10.47 20.51 -16.24
CA GLU A 612 -9.56 21.43 -16.91
C GLU A 612 -8.09 20.94 -16.90
N GLU A 613 -7.69 20.16 -15.88
CA GLU A 613 -6.35 19.56 -15.77
C GLU A 613 -6.22 18.27 -16.59
N ALA A 614 -7.31 17.50 -16.72
CA ALA A 614 -7.36 16.34 -17.62
C ALA A 614 -7.28 16.76 -19.11
N GLU A 615 -7.93 17.86 -19.47
CA GLU A 615 -7.90 18.41 -20.84
C GLU A 615 -6.50 18.94 -21.22
N LEU A 616 -5.74 19.45 -20.24
CA LEU A 616 -4.37 19.91 -20.44
C LEU A 616 -3.39 18.75 -20.71
N ILE A 617 -3.62 17.59 -20.08
CA ILE A 617 -2.83 16.37 -20.26
C ILE A 617 -3.14 15.73 -21.62
N ASP A 618 -4.41 15.69 -22.02
CA ASP A 618 -4.83 15.16 -23.34
C ASP A 618 -4.25 16.02 -24.47
N THR A 619 -4.25 17.35 -24.31
CA THR A 619 -3.62 18.29 -25.26
C THR A 619 -2.10 18.07 -25.37
N PHE A 620 -1.44 17.70 -24.27
CA PHE A 620 0.01 17.42 -24.24
C PHE A 620 0.36 16.10 -24.95
N TYR A 621 -0.51 15.08 -24.87
CA TYR A 621 -0.33 13.82 -25.60
C TYR A 621 -0.67 13.92 -27.09
N ASP A 622 -1.66 14.74 -27.47
CA ASP A 622 -2.00 15.02 -28.88
C ASP A 622 -0.89 15.80 -29.63
N GLU A 623 -0.13 16.66 -28.95
CA GLU A 623 1.04 17.33 -29.53
C GLU A 623 2.24 16.38 -29.71
N LEU A 624 2.37 15.33 -28.89
CA LEU A 624 3.40 14.31 -29.03
C LEU A 624 3.06 13.24 -30.09
N GLY A 625 1.77 12.96 -30.31
CA GLY A 625 1.28 11.97 -31.29
C GLY A 625 1.37 12.38 -32.77
N ASN A 626 1.66 13.65 -33.07
CA ASN A 626 1.72 14.18 -34.45
C ASN A 626 3.11 14.15 -35.11
N LEU A 627 4.07 13.39 -34.56
CA LEU A 627 5.42 13.29 -35.12
C LEU A 627 5.74 11.98 -35.88
N ASP A 628 4.80 11.04 -35.98
CA ASP A 628 5.06 9.70 -36.56
C ASP A 628 4.42 9.42 -37.94
N ASP A 629 3.80 10.40 -38.62
CA ASP A 629 3.18 10.15 -39.93
C ASP A 629 3.98 10.76 -41.11
N VAL A 630 5.18 10.23 -41.35
CA VAL A 630 5.83 10.27 -42.68
C VAL A 630 6.57 8.96 -42.95
N GLY A 631 5.95 8.10 -43.75
CA GLY A 631 6.68 7.20 -44.66
C GLY A 631 6.29 5.72 -44.60
N ASP A 632 5.36 5.32 -45.45
CA ASP A 632 5.57 4.39 -46.58
C ASP A 632 4.32 3.55 -46.85
N GLU A 633 3.73 3.72 -48.03
CA GLU A 633 3.59 2.67 -49.06
C GLU A 633 2.63 3.14 -50.15
N ASP A 634 3.14 3.28 -51.38
CA ASP A 634 2.33 3.06 -52.57
C ASP A 634 3.18 2.36 -53.63
N SER A 635 2.92 1.07 -53.79
CA SER A 635 3.50 0.22 -54.83
C SER A 635 2.65 0.26 -56.09
N VAL A 636 3.18 0.74 -57.22
CA VAL A 636 2.79 0.23 -58.55
C VAL A 636 3.99 0.24 -59.50
N ASP A 637 4.32 -0.95 -59.97
CA ASP A 637 5.27 -1.30 -61.03
C ASP A 637 4.70 -0.90 -62.41
N THR A 638 5.50 -0.28 -63.29
CA THR A 638 5.90 -0.80 -64.62
C THR A 638 6.46 0.29 -65.57
N SER A 639 7.74 0.08 -65.94
CA SER A 639 8.41 0.26 -67.24
C SER A 639 8.07 1.40 -68.22
N ASP A 640 9.17 2.05 -68.62
CA ASP A 640 9.58 2.46 -69.98
C ASP A 640 9.01 3.74 -70.65
N ASP A 641 10.00 4.48 -71.18
CA ASP A 641 10.04 5.37 -72.34
C ASP A 641 9.97 6.91 -72.18
N ALA A 642 11.07 7.50 -72.69
CA ALA A 642 11.20 8.71 -73.51
C ALA A 642 11.22 10.10 -72.85
N ASP A 643 12.46 10.63 -72.77
CA ASP A 643 12.98 11.76 -73.54
C ASP A 643 12.11 13.02 -73.81
N GLU A 644 12.85 14.14 -73.72
CA GLU A 644 12.70 15.43 -74.40
C GLU A 644 12.10 16.65 -73.66
N GLU A 645 13.01 17.65 -73.55
CA GLU A 645 12.85 19.09 -73.81
C GLU A 645 12.13 19.96 -72.76
N ASP A 646 12.89 20.87 -72.12
CA ASP A 646 13.16 22.26 -72.55
C ASP A 646 11.93 23.15 -72.23
N SER A 647 12.00 24.13 -71.32
CA SER A 647 12.75 25.36 -71.56
C SER A 647 12.40 26.37 -70.46
N GLY A 648 13.41 27.18 -70.10
CA GLY A 648 13.31 28.59 -69.67
C GLY A 648 12.49 28.90 -68.42
N SER A 649 12.83 29.82 -67.53
CA SER A 649 13.64 31.04 -67.49
C SER A 649 13.01 31.77 -66.27
N ASP A 650 13.59 32.63 -65.47
CA ASP A 650 14.84 33.37 -65.42
C ASP A 650 14.77 34.14 -64.08
N THR A 651 15.91 34.63 -63.60
CA THR A 651 16.08 35.80 -62.69
C THR A 651 15.58 35.69 -61.23
N SER A 652 16.44 35.61 -60.19
CA SER A 652 17.45 36.57 -59.67
C SER A 652 16.80 37.88 -59.17
N ILE A 653 16.83 38.23 -57.87
CA ILE A 653 17.82 39.08 -57.15
C ILE A 653 17.11 39.46 -55.83
N ASP A 654 17.71 39.22 -54.64
CA ASP A 654 18.36 40.23 -53.75
C ASP A 654 17.46 41.46 -53.47
N SER A 655 17.26 42.00 -52.27
CA SER A 655 18.11 42.13 -51.07
C SER A 655 17.36 43.02 -50.05
N ASN A 656 17.69 42.83 -48.77
CA ASN A 656 17.92 43.86 -47.73
C ASN A 656 16.82 44.78 -47.13
N ASP A 657 16.96 44.84 -45.79
CA ASP A 657 17.07 46.00 -44.89
C ASP A 657 15.84 46.58 -44.17
N ASP A 658 16.01 46.61 -42.83
CA ASP A 658 15.81 47.74 -41.90
C ASP A 658 14.39 48.34 -41.76
N SER A 659 13.94 48.87 -40.62
CA SER A 659 14.38 49.04 -39.23
C SER A 659 13.21 49.75 -38.51
N ASP A 660 13.25 49.79 -37.16
CA ASP A 660 12.66 50.84 -36.29
C ASP A 660 11.11 50.95 -36.24
N ASP A 661 10.40 51.40 -35.19
CA ASP A 661 10.72 51.99 -33.89
C ASP A 661 9.39 52.12 -33.09
N VAL A 662 9.51 52.16 -31.75
CA VAL A 662 8.85 53.14 -30.82
C VAL A 662 7.34 53.08 -30.51
N SER A 663 7.08 52.78 -29.21
CA SER A 663 6.22 53.47 -28.20
C SER A 663 4.71 53.64 -28.46
N SER A 664 3.82 53.91 -27.50
CA SER A 664 3.84 54.32 -26.09
C SER A 664 2.41 54.18 -25.53
N GLU A 665 2.30 54.30 -24.19
CA GLU A 665 1.15 54.83 -23.41
C GLU A 665 -0.10 53.91 -23.28
N ASP A 666 -0.43 53.42 -22.08
CA ASP A 666 -0.90 54.10 -20.85
C ASP A 666 -2.36 54.54 -20.95
N ASP A 667 -3.21 53.90 -20.14
CA ASP A 667 -4.23 54.53 -19.27
C ASP A 667 -5.27 53.49 -18.85
N GLY A 668 -5.45 53.37 -17.53
CA GLY A 668 -6.51 52.59 -16.91
C GLY A 668 -7.85 53.31 -16.87
N GLU A 669 -8.90 52.62 -16.44
CA GLU A 669 -9.68 52.96 -15.25
C GLU A 669 -10.81 51.94 -15.04
N ASP A 670 -11.09 51.71 -13.75
CA ASP A 670 -12.23 51.02 -13.13
C ASP A 670 -13.58 51.37 -13.76
N TYR A 671 -14.51 50.39 -13.75
CA TYR A 671 -15.87 50.62 -13.26
C TYR A 671 -16.48 49.32 -12.73
N SER A 672 -17.07 49.45 -11.54
CA SER A 672 -17.88 48.50 -10.81
C SER A 672 -19.31 48.38 -11.37
N ASP A 673 -19.96 47.31 -10.91
CA ASP A 673 -21.38 47.20 -10.56
C ASP A 673 -22.36 46.46 -11.52
N GLU A 674 -22.98 45.45 -10.89
CA GLU A 674 -24.41 45.11 -10.89
C GLU A 674 -25.00 44.10 -11.91
N GLU A 675 -25.45 43.01 -11.29
CA GLU A 675 -26.78 42.38 -11.39
C GLU A 675 -27.19 41.52 -12.61
N ASP A 676 -27.56 40.29 -12.23
CA ASP A 676 -28.82 39.60 -12.53
C ASP A 676 -28.88 38.49 -13.60
N ILE A 677 -29.11 37.27 -13.06
CA ILE A 677 -30.17 36.30 -13.40
C ILE A 677 -30.09 35.63 -14.78
N TYR A 678 -29.96 34.30 -14.81
CA TYR A 678 -31.02 33.40 -15.33
C TYR A 678 -30.86 31.95 -14.84
N LEU A 679 -32.00 31.45 -14.38
CA LEU A 679 -32.41 30.07 -14.11
C LEU A 679 -32.27 29.16 -15.35
N ASP A 680 -31.93 27.88 -15.18
CA ASP A 680 -32.87 26.74 -15.10
C ASP A 680 -32.23 25.40 -15.53
N GLU A 681 -32.55 24.39 -14.73
CA GLU A 681 -32.92 23.00 -15.09
C GLU A 681 -31.88 22.05 -15.75
N ASP A 682 -31.29 21.22 -14.87
CA ASP A 682 -31.28 19.73 -14.82
C ASP A 682 -31.99 18.95 -15.97
N PRO A 683 -31.53 17.72 -16.26
CA PRO A 683 -31.83 16.58 -15.36
C PRO A 683 -30.70 15.57 -15.10
#